data_AF-A0A367Q9Z5-F1
#
_entry.id   AF-A0A367Q9Z5-F1
#
_cell.length_a   1.000
_cell.length_b   1.000
_cell.length_c   1.000
_cell.angle_alpha   90.00
_cell.angle_beta   90.00
_cell.angle_gamma   90.00
#
_symmetry.space_group_name_H-M   'P 1'
#
loop_
_entity.id
_entity.type
_entity.pdbx_description
1 polymer ?
#
loop_
_entity_poly.entity_id
_entity_poly.type
_entity_poly.pdbx_seq_one_letter_code
_entity_poly.pdbx_strand_id
1 'polypeptide(L)'
;MTDVFISYSRRDKEFVTVLQDALKTQNRETWVDWKDIPLTADWWAEIQAGIEATNTFVFVITPDSVVSKVCNQEIDHAVKHNKRLVPIVQREGFDMQQVNPALSKHNWLFFRQQDDFDTVFLKLIQAIDTNLEYVKAHTRLLVRALEWENKARNDSFLLRGSDLQEAEQWLAVNTAQQPLLTEQQKNYISKSREAEDAHHRLVQAGNKASQMVRIGSGILGVTLLLAAIAGVWASKTIRTAEEKIQEAQEGTRLEREGVTALQQFDVQSIEALLSAMRAGQDLQALVKDRPVAQYPAVSPILALQTILYDIREQTQLTGHQNPVKNASFSPDGKQIVTASSDNTARVWDSTTGQQLAELKGHQSWVNNASFSPDGKQIVTASSDNTARVWDSTTGQQLAELKGHQSWVNNASFSPDRKQIVTVSYDKTARVWDSTTGKQLAELKGHQGVVRNATFSPDGKRIVTASDDNTARVWESSTGKQLAELKGHQNSVNNASFSRDGKRIVTASLDKTARVWDSTTGKQLAELKGHQGVVTNASFSRDGKRIVTASDDNTARVWDSSSGKQLAELKGHQDLVNNASFSRDGKQIVTASDDKTARVWDSTTGKQLAELKGHQDLVNNASFSPDGKQIVTASSDKTARVWDSTTVKQLAELKGDPSFSPDGKKIVTTASLDKTARVWDSTTGKQLAELKGHQSWVNNASFSPDGKQIVTASSDKTARVWDSSTGKQLAELKGHQDSVNNASFSPDGKQIVTASLDKTARVWDSSTGKQLAELKGYASFSPDGKKIVTASDDKTVRVWDSSTGKQLAELKWHQTEVINGSFSPDGKQIVTANSDNTARVWDSTTGKQLAELKGHQGVVRNATFSPDGKQIVTASVDKTARVWESTTGKQLAELKGHQNVVFNASFSRDGKQIVTASLDKTARVWDSTTGQQLAELKGHQNVVFNASFSPNGKQIVTASNGTARVWAVKNLNEHLSTGCNWLRHYLITHPKELEKLSVCQDKSTLIAAAPFLVKDGEAEARAGYTQEAVASFNTALKWSPNLNLNAKKKAEELAKAASLFKQGEELVQADNIDGAVPVFQSALQQDPSLETKIVAVLTQKGGEFVEKGKFPEAISAYTKAQQLAPKVEIDAESWNTLCRQGSLQKYAKDVMFACEKVVAYNPEYRLYRDSRGLARALTGNIKGAIDDFQTYIVKTDDKETKSQRQRWIKALRAGNLSFIREEIK
;
A
#
# COMPACT_ATOMS: atom_id res chain seq x y z
N MET A 1 -3.38 -33.58 -12.17
CA MET A 1 -2.43 -33.78 -13.29
C MET A 1 -3.24 -34.39 -14.40
N THR A 2 -3.28 -33.71 -15.54
CA THR A 2 -4.06 -34.12 -16.70
C THR A 2 -3.22 -35.07 -17.57
N ASP A 3 -3.81 -35.98 -18.33
CA ASP A 3 -3.04 -37.00 -19.04
C ASP A 3 -2.46 -36.48 -20.36
N VAL A 4 -3.25 -35.71 -21.11
CA VAL A 4 -2.90 -35.30 -22.47
C VAL A 4 -3.15 -33.81 -22.69
N PHE A 5 -2.13 -33.08 -23.14
CA PHE A 5 -2.28 -31.76 -23.74
C PHE A 5 -2.46 -31.92 -25.25
N ILE A 6 -3.48 -31.31 -25.85
CA ILE A 6 -3.67 -31.36 -27.30
C ILE A 6 -3.42 -29.97 -27.90
N SER A 7 -2.31 -29.85 -28.65
CA SER A 7 -1.97 -28.65 -29.41
C SER A 7 -2.40 -28.81 -30.86
N TYR A 8 -3.10 -27.81 -31.39
CA TYR A 8 -3.80 -27.90 -32.68
C TYR A 8 -4.10 -26.49 -33.24
N SER A 9 -4.44 -26.40 -34.53
CA SER A 9 -4.99 -25.17 -35.11
C SER A 9 -6.48 -25.07 -34.83
N ARG A 10 -7.00 -23.87 -34.53
CA ARG A 10 -8.44 -23.66 -34.28
C ARG A 10 -9.35 -24.16 -35.41
N ARG A 11 -8.84 -24.28 -36.64
CA ARG A 11 -9.56 -24.85 -37.79
C ARG A 11 -9.79 -26.36 -37.68
N ASP A 12 -9.04 -27.05 -36.83
CA ASP A 12 -9.11 -28.49 -36.60
C ASP A 12 -9.92 -28.84 -35.34
N LYS A 13 -10.64 -27.87 -34.74
CA LYS A 13 -11.38 -28.06 -33.48
C LYS A 13 -12.38 -29.22 -33.52
N GLU A 14 -13.05 -29.41 -34.66
CA GLU A 14 -14.03 -30.50 -34.82
C GLU A 14 -13.37 -31.87 -34.65
N PHE A 15 -12.23 -32.09 -35.31
CA PHE A 15 -11.44 -33.32 -35.15
C PHE A 15 -10.93 -33.48 -33.72
N VAL A 16 -10.43 -32.41 -33.09
CA VAL A 16 -9.94 -32.48 -31.70
C VAL A 16 -11.06 -32.79 -30.71
N THR A 17 -12.29 -32.35 -30.98
CA THR A 17 -13.46 -32.70 -30.16
C THR A 17 -13.73 -34.21 -30.20
N VAL A 18 -13.71 -34.81 -31.41
CA VAL A 18 -13.85 -36.27 -31.58
C VAL A 18 -12.72 -37.03 -30.88
N LEU A 19 -11.49 -36.55 -31.01
CA LEU A 19 -10.32 -37.14 -30.36
C LEU A 19 -10.39 -37.05 -28.83
N GLN A 20 -10.85 -35.93 -28.29
CA GLN A 20 -11.04 -35.72 -26.85
C GLN A 20 -12.10 -36.67 -26.29
N ASP A 21 -13.24 -36.81 -26.98
CA ASP A 21 -14.29 -37.74 -26.55
C ASP A 21 -13.79 -39.18 -26.56
N ALA A 22 -13.05 -39.58 -27.59
CA ALA A 22 -12.41 -40.89 -27.66
C ALA A 22 -11.41 -41.12 -26.51
N LEU A 23 -10.52 -40.15 -26.21
CA LEU A 23 -9.57 -40.22 -25.08
C LEU A 23 -10.30 -40.32 -23.73
N LYS A 24 -11.41 -39.61 -23.58
CA LYS A 24 -12.25 -39.65 -22.38
C LYS A 24 -12.87 -41.03 -22.17
N THR A 25 -13.32 -41.71 -23.24
CA THR A 25 -13.84 -43.09 -23.11
C THR A 25 -12.78 -44.10 -22.67
N GLN A 26 -11.49 -43.79 -22.84
CA GLN A 26 -10.36 -44.58 -22.35
C GLN A 26 -9.82 -44.12 -20.98
N ASN A 27 -10.58 -43.28 -20.25
CA ASN A 27 -10.17 -42.67 -18.98
C ASN A 27 -8.83 -41.92 -19.11
N ARG A 28 -8.66 -41.10 -20.17
CA ARG A 28 -7.56 -40.14 -20.28
C ARG A 28 -8.11 -38.72 -20.21
N GLU A 29 -7.67 -37.96 -19.22
CA GLU A 29 -8.07 -36.56 -19.07
C GLU A 29 -7.31 -35.68 -20.07
N THR A 30 -7.99 -34.74 -20.73
CA THR A 30 -7.40 -33.90 -21.79
C THR A 30 -7.47 -32.42 -21.40
N TRP A 31 -6.42 -31.68 -21.78
CA TRP A 31 -6.31 -30.23 -21.64
C TRP A 31 -6.37 -29.57 -23.03
N VAL A 32 -7.26 -28.59 -23.19
CA VAL A 32 -7.46 -27.81 -24.42
C VAL A 32 -7.81 -26.34 -24.14
N ASP A 33 -7.33 -25.43 -24.99
CA ASP A 33 -7.38 -23.97 -24.75
C ASP A 33 -8.80 -23.39 -24.61
N TRP A 34 -9.79 -23.95 -25.32
CA TRP A 34 -11.17 -23.43 -25.30
C TRP A 34 -11.99 -23.86 -24.08
N LYS A 35 -11.46 -24.76 -23.24
CA LYS A 35 -12.16 -25.31 -22.07
C LYS A 35 -11.43 -24.96 -20.77
N ASP A 36 -10.10 -25.02 -20.79
CA ASP A 36 -9.29 -25.06 -19.56
C ASP A 36 -8.61 -23.71 -19.24
N ILE A 37 -8.88 -22.65 -20.02
CA ILE A 37 -8.41 -21.28 -19.77
C ILE A 37 -9.58 -20.42 -19.22
N PRO A 38 -9.47 -19.87 -18.00
CA PRO A 38 -10.45 -18.93 -17.47
C PRO A 38 -10.50 -17.62 -18.28
N LEU A 39 -11.69 -17.02 -18.43
CA LEU A 39 -11.91 -15.80 -19.23
C LEU A 39 -11.11 -14.56 -18.80
N THR A 40 -10.49 -14.57 -17.62
CA THR A 40 -9.75 -13.43 -17.02
C THR A 40 -8.28 -13.72 -16.75
N ALA A 41 -7.80 -14.93 -17.07
CA ALA A 41 -6.42 -15.34 -16.82
C ALA A 41 -5.47 -14.91 -17.95
N ASP A 42 -4.17 -14.81 -17.67
CA ASP A 42 -3.16 -14.63 -18.71
C ASP A 42 -3.13 -15.90 -19.58
N TRP A 43 -3.67 -15.75 -20.79
CA TRP A 43 -3.88 -16.83 -21.74
C TRP A 43 -2.60 -17.65 -22.02
N TRP A 44 -1.43 -17.00 -22.08
CA TRP A 44 -0.19 -17.72 -22.37
C TRP A 44 0.37 -18.44 -21.13
N ALA A 45 0.24 -17.84 -19.94
CA ALA A 45 0.68 -18.46 -18.70
C ALA A 45 -0.09 -19.76 -18.40
N GLU A 46 -1.40 -19.78 -18.66
CA GLU A 46 -2.24 -20.99 -18.49
C GLU A 46 -1.87 -22.10 -19.47
N ILE A 47 -1.54 -21.75 -20.72
CA ILE A 47 -1.02 -22.72 -21.70
C ILE A 47 0.29 -23.34 -21.21
N GLN A 48 1.22 -22.53 -20.71
CA GLN A 48 2.50 -23.02 -20.19
C GLN A 48 2.29 -23.96 -18.99
N ALA A 49 1.44 -23.57 -18.04
CA ALA A 49 1.09 -24.40 -16.90
C ALA A 49 0.39 -25.72 -17.31
N GLY A 50 -0.50 -25.67 -18.31
CA GLY A 50 -1.16 -26.84 -18.88
C GLY A 50 -0.18 -27.83 -19.52
N ILE A 51 0.81 -27.34 -20.28
CA ILE A 51 1.87 -28.17 -20.86
C ILE A 51 2.76 -28.79 -19.75
N GLU A 52 3.09 -28.00 -18.73
CA GLU A 52 3.92 -28.47 -17.61
C GLU A 52 3.22 -29.58 -16.81
N ALA A 53 1.92 -29.43 -16.56
CA ALA A 53 1.10 -30.30 -15.71
C ALA A 53 0.53 -31.56 -16.39
N THR A 54 0.75 -31.74 -17.70
CA THR A 54 0.22 -32.87 -18.49
C THR A 54 1.25 -33.98 -18.73
N ASN A 55 0.84 -35.25 -18.85
CA ASN A 55 1.81 -36.35 -19.07
C ASN A 55 2.35 -36.39 -20.50
N THR A 56 1.47 -36.27 -21.49
CA THR A 56 1.80 -36.37 -22.91
C THR A 56 1.34 -35.15 -23.68
N PHE A 57 2.18 -34.63 -24.56
CA PHE A 57 1.86 -33.55 -25.49
C PHE A 57 1.56 -34.13 -26.87
N VAL A 58 0.30 -34.10 -27.26
CA VAL A 58 -0.17 -34.53 -28.59
C VAL A 58 -0.25 -33.32 -29.49
N PHE A 59 0.42 -33.40 -30.65
CA PHE A 59 0.40 -32.31 -31.63
C PHE A 59 -0.32 -32.74 -32.91
N VAL A 60 -1.36 -31.99 -33.29
CA VAL A 60 -2.13 -32.24 -34.52
C VAL A 60 -1.47 -31.50 -35.68
N ILE A 61 -0.83 -32.25 -36.59
CA ILE A 61 -0.14 -31.77 -37.78
C ILE A 61 -1.16 -31.58 -38.93
N THR A 62 -1.31 -30.33 -39.35
CA THR A 62 -2.06 -29.86 -40.52
C THR A 62 -1.33 -28.66 -41.15
N PRO A 63 -1.63 -28.27 -42.41
CA PRO A 63 -1.03 -27.07 -43.00
C PRO A 63 -1.22 -25.80 -42.18
N ASP A 64 -2.33 -25.69 -41.43
CA ASP A 64 -2.60 -24.53 -40.58
C ASP A 64 -1.81 -24.58 -39.25
N SER A 65 -1.61 -25.77 -38.66
CA SER A 65 -0.94 -25.88 -37.36
C SER A 65 0.58 -25.74 -37.45
N VAL A 66 1.21 -26.20 -38.54
CA VAL A 66 2.67 -26.13 -38.70
C VAL A 66 3.18 -24.69 -38.93
N VAL A 67 2.37 -23.83 -39.58
CA VAL A 67 2.71 -22.41 -39.79
C VAL A 67 2.30 -21.52 -38.60
N SER A 68 1.55 -22.06 -37.64
CA SER A 68 1.09 -21.31 -36.47
C SER A 68 2.25 -20.99 -35.53
N LYS A 69 2.45 -19.70 -35.25
CA LYS A 69 3.49 -19.24 -34.33
C LYS A 69 3.22 -19.73 -32.90
N VAL A 70 1.96 -19.72 -32.47
CA VAL A 70 1.55 -20.17 -31.13
C VAL A 70 1.83 -21.66 -30.96
N CYS A 71 1.41 -22.47 -31.93
CA CYS A 71 1.65 -23.92 -31.92
C CYS A 71 3.15 -24.24 -31.83
N ASN A 72 4.00 -23.49 -32.53
CA ASN A 72 5.45 -23.63 -32.42
C ASN A 72 5.98 -23.25 -31.03
N GLN A 73 5.46 -22.18 -30.41
CA GLN A 73 5.83 -21.81 -29.04
C GLN A 73 5.41 -22.88 -28.02
N GLU A 74 4.25 -23.52 -28.21
CA GLU A 74 3.78 -24.63 -27.36
C GLU A 74 4.71 -25.84 -27.48
N ILE A 75 5.11 -26.21 -28.72
CA ILE A 75 6.07 -27.28 -28.97
C ILE A 75 7.42 -26.95 -28.32
N ASP A 76 7.93 -25.74 -28.48
CA ASP A 76 9.23 -25.33 -27.92
C ASP A 76 9.20 -25.37 -26.38
N HIS A 77 8.08 -24.99 -25.75
CA HIS A 77 7.90 -25.08 -24.31
C HIS A 77 7.82 -26.54 -23.84
N ALA A 78 7.10 -27.40 -24.57
CA ALA A 78 7.06 -28.83 -24.29
C ALA A 78 8.46 -29.49 -24.43
N VAL A 79 9.23 -29.11 -25.45
CA VAL A 79 10.60 -29.60 -25.66
C VAL A 79 11.55 -29.13 -24.56
N LYS A 80 11.47 -27.86 -24.15
CA LYS A 80 12.28 -27.29 -23.06
C LYS A 80 12.15 -28.08 -21.75
N HIS A 81 10.95 -28.60 -21.50
CA HIS A 81 10.63 -29.37 -20.30
C HIS A 81 10.65 -30.89 -20.53
N ASN A 82 11.29 -31.33 -21.62
CA ASN A 82 11.39 -32.73 -22.04
C ASN A 82 10.03 -33.46 -21.98
N LYS A 83 8.93 -32.84 -22.43
CA LYS A 83 7.63 -33.54 -22.44
C LYS A 83 7.61 -34.64 -23.49
N ARG A 84 6.80 -35.68 -23.27
CA ARG A 84 6.58 -36.73 -24.28
C ARG A 84 5.78 -36.13 -25.44
N LEU A 85 6.37 -36.09 -26.63
CA LEU A 85 5.72 -35.60 -27.85
C LEU A 85 5.13 -36.76 -28.65
N VAL A 86 3.85 -36.65 -29.04
CA VAL A 86 3.18 -37.59 -29.94
C VAL A 86 2.57 -36.82 -31.11
N PRO A 87 3.27 -36.75 -32.26
CA PRO A 87 2.74 -36.10 -33.46
C PRO A 87 1.68 -36.96 -34.15
N ILE A 88 0.54 -36.36 -34.47
CA ILE A 88 -0.53 -36.99 -35.24
C ILE A 88 -0.86 -36.16 -36.49
N VAL A 89 -0.88 -36.77 -37.67
CA VAL A 89 -1.13 -36.10 -38.95
C VAL A 89 -2.60 -36.25 -39.33
N GLN A 90 -3.33 -35.14 -39.40
CA GLN A 90 -4.75 -35.14 -39.75
C GLN A 90 -4.99 -34.73 -41.22
N ARG A 91 -4.22 -33.76 -41.73
CA ARG A 91 -4.26 -33.30 -43.13
C ARG A 91 -2.85 -33.14 -43.66
N GLU A 92 -2.56 -33.74 -44.82
CA GLU A 92 -1.29 -33.59 -45.53
C GLU A 92 -1.27 -32.30 -46.40
N GLY A 93 -0.16 -32.03 -47.09
CA GLY A 93 -0.01 -30.85 -47.96
C GLY A 93 0.70 -29.65 -47.32
N PHE A 94 1.49 -29.90 -46.28
CA PHE A 94 2.36 -28.92 -45.63
C PHE A 94 3.82 -29.10 -46.04
N ASP A 95 4.60 -28.01 -45.98
CA ASP A 95 6.04 -28.05 -46.24
C ASP A 95 6.79 -28.66 -45.05
N MET A 96 7.57 -29.72 -45.31
CA MET A 96 8.38 -30.40 -44.30
C MET A 96 9.43 -29.49 -43.67
N GLN A 97 9.86 -28.42 -44.35
CA GLN A 97 10.76 -27.41 -43.78
C GLN A 97 10.09 -26.55 -42.69
N GLN A 98 8.76 -26.49 -42.68
CA GLN A 98 7.98 -25.70 -41.72
C GLN A 98 7.56 -26.50 -40.49
N VAL A 99 7.71 -27.83 -40.50
CA VAL A 99 7.41 -28.67 -39.34
C VAL A 99 8.52 -28.49 -38.30
N ASN A 100 8.13 -28.25 -37.04
CA ASN A 100 9.10 -28.11 -35.96
C ASN A 100 10.04 -29.34 -35.92
N PRO A 101 11.37 -29.15 -35.99
CA PRO A 101 12.33 -30.25 -36.07
C PRO A 101 12.21 -31.26 -34.91
N ALA A 102 11.70 -30.84 -33.74
CA ALA A 102 11.46 -31.75 -32.62
C ALA A 102 10.44 -32.83 -32.95
N LEU A 103 9.38 -32.51 -33.69
CA LEU A 103 8.32 -33.47 -34.07
C LEU A 103 8.78 -34.47 -35.14
N SER A 104 9.70 -34.05 -36.03
CA SER A 104 10.22 -34.90 -37.11
C SER A 104 11.02 -36.12 -36.62
N LYS A 105 11.46 -36.11 -35.35
CA LYS A 105 12.24 -37.18 -34.72
C LYS A 105 11.37 -38.27 -34.08
N HIS A 106 10.05 -38.11 -34.08
CA HIS A 106 9.11 -39.04 -33.48
C HIS A 106 8.32 -39.79 -34.56
N ASN A 107 7.76 -40.95 -34.20
CA ASN A 107 6.88 -41.69 -35.10
C ASN A 107 5.54 -40.96 -35.23
N TRP A 108 5.12 -40.67 -36.47
CA TRP A 108 3.87 -39.97 -36.76
C TRP A 108 2.72 -40.97 -36.87
N LEU A 109 1.59 -40.64 -36.23
CA LEU A 109 0.34 -41.39 -36.38
C LEU A 109 -0.57 -40.67 -37.38
N PHE A 110 -1.06 -41.37 -38.39
CA PHE A 110 -1.83 -40.76 -39.47
C PHE A 110 -3.33 -40.97 -39.24
N PHE A 111 -4.05 -39.88 -39.00
CA PHE A 111 -5.50 -39.78 -38.84
C PHE A 111 -6.13 -39.05 -40.07
N ARG A 112 -5.71 -39.42 -41.28
CA ARG A 112 -6.24 -38.82 -42.51
C ARG A 112 -7.63 -39.37 -42.80
N GLN A 113 -8.36 -38.72 -43.69
CA GLN A 113 -9.72 -39.13 -44.05
C GLN A 113 -9.81 -40.58 -44.57
N GLN A 114 -8.74 -41.11 -45.17
CA GLN A 114 -8.65 -42.51 -45.61
C GLN A 114 -8.18 -43.52 -44.55
N ASP A 115 -7.71 -43.06 -43.39
CA ASP A 115 -7.20 -43.94 -42.33
C ASP A 115 -8.34 -44.33 -41.37
N ASP A 116 -8.35 -45.57 -40.90
CA ASP A 116 -9.34 -46.06 -39.93
C ASP A 116 -9.08 -45.46 -38.53
N PHE A 117 -10.01 -44.62 -38.05
CA PHE A 117 -9.85 -43.87 -36.81
C PHE A 117 -9.59 -44.76 -35.60
N ASP A 118 -10.37 -45.83 -35.42
CA ASP A 118 -10.28 -46.70 -34.24
C ASP A 118 -8.95 -47.46 -34.19
N THR A 119 -8.48 -47.96 -35.34
CA THR A 119 -7.19 -48.67 -35.43
C THR A 119 -6.01 -47.75 -35.12
N VAL A 120 -6.03 -46.51 -35.61
CA VAL A 120 -4.96 -45.54 -35.34
C VAL A 120 -5.06 -45.00 -33.92
N PHE A 121 -6.27 -44.83 -33.40
CA PHE A 121 -6.53 -44.41 -32.02
C PHE A 121 -5.96 -45.40 -30.99
N LEU A 122 -6.06 -46.72 -31.23
CA LEU A 122 -5.40 -47.71 -30.37
C LEU A 122 -3.87 -47.56 -30.34
N LYS A 123 -3.24 -47.19 -31.47
CA LYS A 123 -1.81 -46.88 -31.52
C LYS A 123 -1.46 -45.61 -30.75
N LEU A 124 -2.35 -44.61 -30.77
CA LEU A 124 -2.20 -43.40 -29.96
C LEU A 124 -2.27 -43.73 -28.46
N ILE A 125 -3.24 -44.54 -28.03
CA ILE A 125 -3.32 -45.01 -26.63
C ILE A 125 -2.06 -45.77 -26.24
N GLN A 126 -1.58 -46.68 -27.10
CA GLN A 126 -0.33 -47.40 -26.85
C GLN A 126 0.87 -46.45 -26.69
N ALA A 127 0.96 -45.39 -27.51
CA ALA A 127 2.02 -44.38 -27.40
C ALA A 127 1.91 -43.55 -26.10
N ILE A 128 0.70 -43.19 -25.68
CA ILE A 128 0.45 -42.49 -24.41
C ILE A 128 0.84 -43.37 -23.22
N ASP A 129 0.46 -44.65 -23.24
CA ASP A 129 0.59 -45.56 -22.09
C ASP A 129 1.96 -46.21 -21.94
N THR A 130 2.84 -46.09 -22.95
CA THR A 130 4.19 -46.64 -22.91
C THR A 130 4.94 -46.10 -21.69
N ASN A 131 5.35 -46.94 -20.72
CA ASN A 131 6.00 -46.50 -19.47
C ASN A 131 5.24 -45.36 -18.74
N LEU A 132 3.91 -45.41 -18.69
CA LEU A 132 3.06 -44.34 -18.14
C LEU A 132 3.45 -43.90 -16.72
N GLU A 133 3.75 -44.85 -15.83
CA GLU A 133 4.14 -44.55 -14.44
C GLU A 133 5.46 -43.77 -14.36
N TYR A 134 6.39 -44.01 -15.29
CA TYR A 134 7.62 -43.22 -15.42
C TYR A 134 7.31 -41.78 -15.84
N VAL A 135 6.40 -41.58 -16.80
CA VAL A 135 6.00 -40.24 -17.27
C VAL A 135 5.24 -39.46 -16.21
N LYS A 136 4.36 -40.12 -15.45
CA LYS A 136 3.65 -39.49 -14.33
C LYS A 136 4.63 -38.99 -13.27
N ALA A 137 5.62 -39.82 -12.91
CA ALA A 137 6.67 -39.43 -11.98
C ALA A 137 7.51 -38.25 -12.52
N HIS A 138 7.86 -38.26 -13.81
CA HIS A 138 8.50 -37.14 -14.48
C HIS A 138 7.69 -35.84 -14.32
N THR A 139 6.41 -35.86 -14.73
CA THR A 139 5.53 -34.68 -14.66
C THR A 139 5.35 -34.19 -13.23
N ARG A 140 5.11 -35.08 -12.26
CA ARG A 140 4.97 -34.75 -10.84
C ARG A 140 6.22 -34.02 -10.30
N LEU A 141 7.40 -34.54 -10.60
CA LEU A 141 8.67 -33.96 -10.14
C LEU A 141 8.98 -32.63 -10.84
N LEU A 142 8.61 -32.50 -12.12
CA LEU A 142 8.76 -31.24 -12.87
C LEU A 142 7.92 -30.13 -12.25
N VAL A 143 6.63 -30.38 -11.99
CA VAL A 143 5.72 -29.39 -11.40
C VAL A 143 6.22 -28.95 -10.02
N ARG A 144 6.63 -29.88 -9.15
CA ARG A 144 7.19 -29.54 -7.83
C ARG A 144 8.50 -28.75 -7.94
N ALA A 145 9.37 -29.09 -8.89
CA ALA A 145 10.61 -28.35 -9.12
C ALA A 145 10.36 -26.91 -9.59
N LEU A 146 9.39 -26.71 -10.49
CA LEU A 146 8.98 -25.39 -10.98
C LEU A 146 8.30 -24.56 -9.89
N GLU A 147 7.44 -25.18 -9.07
CA GLU A 147 6.86 -24.52 -7.89
C GLU A 147 7.93 -24.06 -6.91
N TRP A 148 8.91 -24.92 -6.62
CA TRP A 148 10.03 -24.57 -5.75
C TRP A 148 10.85 -23.39 -6.33
N GLU A 149 11.13 -23.39 -7.63
CA GLU A 149 11.85 -22.30 -8.29
C GLU A 149 11.06 -20.99 -8.30
N ASN A 150 9.77 -21.04 -8.62
CA ASN A 150 8.87 -19.89 -8.62
C ASN A 150 8.63 -19.31 -7.21
N LYS A 151 8.80 -20.11 -6.15
CA LYS A 151 8.75 -19.66 -4.74
C LYS A 151 10.13 -19.32 -4.17
N ALA A 152 11.00 -18.77 -5.02
CA ALA A 152 12.34 -18.31 -4.68
C ALA A 152 13.22 -19.37 -4.01
N ARG A 153 13.03 -20.65 -4.38
CA ARG A 153 13.78 -21.81 -3.89
C ARG A 153 13.68 -22.02 -2.37
N ASN A 154 12.48 -21.84 -1.81
CA ASN A 154 12.21 -22.04 -0.39
C ASN A 154 12.30 -23.53 0.02
N ASP A 155 13.13 -23.82 1.03
CA ASP A 155 13.40 -25.18 1.55
C ASP A 155 12.17 -25.92 2.09
N SER A 156 11.05 -25.23 2.36
CA SER A 156 9.79 -25.87 2.78
C SER A 156 9.12 -26.69 1.68
N PHE A 157 9.44 -26.43 0.41
CA PHE A 157 8.90 -27.15 -0.75
C PHE A 157 9.79 -28.31 -1.19
N LEU A 158 10.93 -28.55 -0.52
CA LEU A 158 11.82 -29.67 -0.82
C LEU A 158 11.22 -31.00 -0.36
N LEU A 159 11.55 -32.08 -1.08
CA LEU A 159 11.12 -33.44 -0.73
C LEU A 159 11.81 -33.91 0.55
N ARG A 160 11.13 -34.73 1.35
CA ARG A 160 11.66 -35.31 2.60
C ARG A 160 11.21 -36.75 2.78
N GLY A 161 11.94 -37.53 3.58
CA GLY A 161 11.53 -38.90 3.92
C GLY A 161 11.29 -39.80 2.71
N SER A 162 10.15 -40.48 2.66
CA SER A 162 9.82 -41.45 1.60
C SER A 162 9.69 -40.81 0.22
N ASP A 163 9.14 -39.59 0.11
CA ASP A 163 8.99 -38.87 -1.15
C ASP A 163 10.35 -38.57 -1.81
N LEU A 164 11.36 -38.25 -1.00
CA LEU A 164 12.72 -38.02 -1.47
C LEU A 164 13.37 -39.34 -1.91
N GLN A 165 13.22 -40.41 -1.12
CA GLN A 165 13.75 -41.72 -1.47
C GLN A 165 13.16 -42.25 -2.79
N GLU A 166 11.86 -42.08 -3.00
CA GLU A 166 11.19 -42.43 -4.25
C GLU A 166 11.71 -41.59 -5.44
N ALA A 167 11.93 -40.29 -5.24
CA ALA A 167 12.47 -39.41 -6.29
C ALA A 167 13.93 -39.75 -6.63
N GLU A 168 14.73 -40.15 -5.65
CA GLU A 168 16.12 -40.59 -5.85
C GLU A 168 16.20 -41.98 -6.50
N GLN A 169 15.31 -42.90 -6.13
CA GLN A 169 15.17 -44.17 -6.83
C GLN A 169 14.76 -43.93 -8.28
N TRP A 170 13.80 -43.03 -8.51
CA TRP A 170 13.40 -42.62 -9.85
C TRP A 170 14.54 -41.97 -10.64
N LEU A 171 15.40 -41.17 -10.00
CA LEU A 171 16.64 -40.64 -10.57
C LEU A 171 17.65 -41.74 -10.91
N ALA A 172 17.70 -42.83 -10.13
CA ALA A 172 18.60 -43.96 -10.32
C ALA A 172 18.12 -44.97 -11.39
N VAL A 173 16.82 -45.02 -11.72
CA VAL A 173 16.29 -45.89 -12.78
C VAL A 173 16.57 -45.31 -14.17
N ASN A 174 17.61 -45.86 -14.81
CA ASN A 174 17.91 -45.90 -16.24
C ASN A 174 17.79 -44.58 -17.04
N THR A 175 18.94 -43.94 -17.29
CA THR A 175 19.14 -42.71 -18.09
C THR A 175 18.73 -42.81 -19.58
N ALA A 176 18.23 -43.95 -20.04
CA ALA A 176 17.81 -44.19 -21.43
C ALA A 176 16.28 -44.08 -21.67
N GLN A 177 15.47 -43.84 -20.63
CA GLN A 177 14.02 -43.73 -20.75
C GLN A 177 13.58 -42.32 -21.24
N GLN A 178 12.50 -42.26 -22.04
CA GLN A 178 11.90 -41.01 -22.52
C GLN A 178 10.55 -40.78 -21.80
N PRO A 179 10.32 -39.60 -21.20
CA PRO A 179 11.10 -38.36 -21.32
C PRO A 179 12.38 -38.28 -20.47
N LEU A 180 13.41 -37.62 -20.99
CA LEU A 180 14.68 -37.38 -20.26
C LEU A 180 14.49 -36.43 -19.07
N LEU A 181 15.25 -36.65 -18.00
CA LEU A 181 15.25 -35.74 -16.85
C LEU A 181 15.73 -34.34 -17.21
N THR A 182 14.98 -33.34 -16.76
CA THR A 182 15.35 -31.93 -16.86
C THR A 182 16.38 -31.53 -15.80
N GLU A 183 17.17 -30.49 -16.08
CA GLU A 183 18.10 -29.93 -15.09
C GLU A 183 17.38 -29.37 -13.86
N GLN A 184 16.15 -28.85 -14.00
CA GLN A 184 15.35 -28.39 -12.87
C GLN A 184 15.02 -29.54 -11.90
N GLN A 185 14.59 -30.69 -12.40
CA GLN A 185 14.28 -31.86 -11.57
C GLN A 185 15.54 -32.38 -10.84
N LYS A 186 16.69 -32.46 -11.53
CA LYS A 186 17.96 -32.89 -10.92
C LYS A 186 18.39 -31.95 -9.79
N ASN A 187 18.33 -30.65 -10.03
CA ASN A 187 18.66 -29.64 -9.02
C ASN A 187 17.73 -29.72 -7.82
N TYR A 188 16.43 -29.89 -8.05
CA TYR A 188 15.42 -30.01 -7.00
C TYR A 188 15.62 -31.25 -6.11
N ILE A 189 15.90 -32.41 -6.71
CA ILE A 189 16.18 -33.66 -5.96
C ILE A 189 17.51 -33.53 -5.19
N SER A 190 18.57 -33.01 -5.83
CA SER A 190 19.87 -32.78 -5.18
C SER A 190 19.75 -31.85 -3.98
N LYS A 191 19.00 -30.74 -4.13
CA LYS A 191 18.79 -29.79 -3.04
C LYS A 191 17.94 -30.36 -1.91
N SER A 192 16.97 -31.20 -2.25
CA SER A 192 16.18 -31.93 -1.26
C SER A 192 17.06 -32.87 -0.42
N ARG A 193 18.02 -33.59 -1.04
CA ARG A 193 19.00 -34.41 -0.31
C ARG A 193 19.96 -33.59 0.55
N GLU A 194 20.49 -32.48 0.03
CA GLU A 194 21.37 -31.59 0.81
C GLU A 194 20.68 -31.08 2.08
N ALA A 195 19.39 -30.74 1.98
CA ALA A 195 18.57 -30.30 3.11
C ALA A 195 18.31 -31.43 4.12
N GLU A 196 17.98 -32.64 3.65
CA GLU A 196 17.77 -33.83 4.51
C GLU A 196 19.07 -34.21 5.25
N ASP A 197 20.22 -34.18 4.57
CA ASP A 197 21.52 -34.45 5.16
C ASP A 197 21.93 -33.40 6.20
N ALA A 198 21.66 -32.12 5.92
CA ALA A 198 21.88 -31.05 6.89
C ALA A 198 21.02 -31.24 8.15
N HIS A 199 19.76 -31.66 7.96
CA HIS A 199 18.85 -31.99 9.05
C HIS A 199 19.35 -33.20 9.88
N HIS A 200 19.77 -34.28 9.22
CA HIS A 200 20.34 -35.45 9.90
C HIS A 200 21.65 -35.13 10.64
N ARG A 201 22.52 -34.27 10.08
CA ARG A 201 23.74 -33.81 10.76
C ARG A 201 23.44 -32.98 12.00
N LEU A 202 22.41 -32.14 11.97
CA LEU A 202 21.95 -31.39 13.14
C LEU A 202 21.42 -32.33 14.24
N VAL A 203 20.64 -33.34 13.88
CA VAL A 203 20.12 -34.36 14.81
C VAL A 203 21.27 -35.21 15.39
N GLN A 204 22.23 -35.63 14.56
CA GLN A 204 23.41 -36.38 15.01
C GLN A 204 24.38 -35.54 15.85
N ALA A 205 24.54 -34.25 15.56
CA ALA A 205 25.32 -33.32 16.39
C ALA A 205 24.66 -33.13 17.76
N GLY A 206 23.32 -33.06 17.82
CA GLY A 206 22.55 -33.08 19.07
C GLY A 206 22.74 -34.38 19.87
N ASN A 207 22.72 -35.54 19.19
CA ASN A 207 22.93 -36.84 19.84
C ASN A 207 24.38 -37.06 20.31
N LYS A 208 25.39 -36.57 19.56
CA LYS A 208 26.81 -36.60 19.97
C LYS A 208 27.11 -35.63 21.10
N ALA A 209 26.46 -34.47 21.15
CA ALA A 209 26.50 -33.57 22.30
C ALA A 209 25.92 -34.24 23.57
N SER A 210 24.87 -35.06 23.42
CA SER A 210 24.27 -35.86 24.50
C SER A 210 25.15 -37.05 24.95
N GLN A 211 25.90 -37.68 24.03
CA GLN A 211 26.88 -38.74 24.35
C GLN A 211 28.19 -38.19 24.95
N MET A 212 28.65 -37.00 24.56
CA MET A 212 29.84 -36.38 25.17
C MET A 212 29.64 -35.99 26.64
N VAL A 213 28.38 -35.79 27.07
CA VAL A 213 28.00 -35.62 28.48
C VAL A 213 28.03 -36.96 29.24
N ARG A 214 27.95 -38.11 28.57
CA ARG A 214 28.05 -39.46 29.18
C ARG A 214 29.49 -40.00 29.34
N ILE A 215 30.50 -39.38 28.73
CA ILE A 215 31.91 -39.85 28.80
C ILE A 215 32.76 -39.02 29.77
N GLY A 216 32.23 -37.92 30.31
CA GLY A 216 32.87 -37.09 31.33
C GLY A 216 32.66 -37.54 32.78
N SER A 217 32.52 -38.84 33.06
CA SER A 217 32.46 -39.38 34.43
C SER A 217 33.12 -40.75 34.50
N GLY A 218 34.45 -40.71 34.57
CA GLY A 218 35.35 -41.85 34.78
C GLY A 218 36.50 -41.49 35.72
N ILE A 219 36.22 -40.71 36.76
CA ILE A 219 36.84 -40.89 38.08
C ILE A 219 35.68 -41.32 38.98
N LEU A 220 35.38 -42.61 38.91
CA LEU A 220 34.36 -43.29 39.70
C LEU A 220 35.01 -43.83 40.96
N GLY A 221 34.33 -43.69 42.09
CA GLY A 221 34.68 -44.51 43.25
C GLY A 221 33.88 -44.16 44.49
N VAL A 222 32.86 -44.97 44.75
CA VAL A 222 32.32 -45.28 46.08
C VAL A 222 31.08 -44.49 46.54
N THR A 223 29.95 -45.11 46.19
CA THR A 223 28.73 -45.35 47.01
C THR A 223 27.75 -44.22 47.35
N LEU A 224 26.69 -44.13 46.53
CA LEU A 224 25.34 -44.66 46.85
C LEU A 224 24.88 -44.71 48.31
N LEU A 225 24.95 -43.61 49.04
CA LEU A 225 24.03 -43.34 50.15
C LEU A 225 23.70 -41.85 50.13
N LEU A 226 22.54 -41.53 49.55
CA LEU A 226 21.64 -40.40 49.84
C LEU A 226 20.71 -40.17 48.63
N ALA A 227 20.14 -41.27 48.11
CA ALA A 227 19.04 -41.30 47.14
C ALA A 227 17.69 -40.87 47.76
N ALA A 228 17.69 -39.86 48.61
CA ALA A 228 16.48 -39.23 49.14
C ALA A 228 16.39 -37.72 48.85
N ILE A 229 17.47 -37.10 48.34
CA ILE A 229 17.48 -35.65 48.01
C ILE A 229 17.47 -35.41 46.48
N ALA A 230 17.73 -36.43 45.65
CA ALA A 230 17.82 -36.30 44.19
C ALA A 230 16.47 -36.21 43.44
N GLY A 231 15.33 -36.49 44.08
CA GLY A 231 14.01 -36.42 43.44
C GLY A 231 13.56 -34.99 43.09
N VAL A 232 14.11 -33.98 43.76
CA VAL A 232 13.72 -32.56 43.57
C VAL A 232 14.58 -31.87 42.51
N TRP A 233 15.81 -32.32 42.29
CA TRP A 233 16.69 -31.72 41.28
C TRP A 233 16.44 -32.27 39.87
N ALA A 234 16.09 -33.56 39.72
CA ALA A 234 15.80 -34.16 38.41
C ALA A 234 14.50 -33.61 37.78
N SER A 235 13.43 -33.39 38.56
CA SER A 235 12.18 -32.80 38.06
C SER A 235 12.34 -31.32 37.68
N LYS A 236 13.13 -30.57 38.45
CA LYS A 236 13.44 -29.17 38.16
C LYS A 236 14.23 -29.02 36.86
N THR A 237 15.13 -29.94 36.56
CA THR A 237 15.99 -29.89 35.36
C THR A 237 15.24 -30.27 34.09
N ILE A 238 14.34 -31.28 34.15
CA ILE A 238 13.46 -31.65 33.01
C ILE A 238 12.47 -30.53 32.70
N ARG A 239 11.85 -29.94 33.74
CA ARG A 239 10.93 -28.82 33.59
C ARG A 239 11.60 -27.59 32.94
N THR A 240 12.85 -27.28 33.34
CA THR A 240 13.60 -26.19 32.70
C THR A 240 14.03 -26.48 31.25
N ALA A 241 14.13 -27.75 30.85
CA ALA A 241 14.45 -28.12 29.47
C ALA A 241 13.20 -28.04 28.57
N GLU A 242 12.04 -28.48 29.08
CA GLU A 242 10.74 -28.32 28.42
C GLU A 242 10.39 -26.84 28.24
N GLU A 243 10.60 -26.01 29.26
CA GLU A 243 10.42 -24.55 29.19
C GLU A 243 11.30 -23.92 28.09
N LYS A 244 12.55 -24.35 27.94
CA LYS A 244 13.45 -23.86 26.87
C LYS A 244 13.06 -24.32 25.48
N ILE A 245 12.53 -25.53 25.34
CA ILE A 245 12.02 -26.04 24.04
C ILE A 245 10.77 -25.25 23.63
N GLN A 246 9.87 -24.99 24.58
CA GLN A 246 8.70 -24.15 24.33
C GLN A 246 9.10 -22.71 23.98
N GLU A 247 10.05 -22.10 24.71
CA GLU A 247 10.60 -20.77 24.38
C GLU A 247 11.20 -20.74 22.96
N ALA A 248 11.89 -21.80 22.52
CA ALA A 248 12.49 -21.88 21.19
C ALA A 248 11.47 -22.11 20.05
N GLN A 249 10.45 -22.94 20.29
CA GLN A 249 9.34 -23.12 19.36
C GLN A 249 8.55 -21.83 19.17
N GLU A 250 8.30 -21.12 20.27
CA GLU A 250 7.63 -19.82 20.24
C GLU A 250 8.47 -18.76 19.53
N GLY A 251 9.79 -18.71 19.79
CA GLY A 251 10.70 -17.85 19.03
C GLY A 251 10.66 -18.11 17.51
N THR A 252 10.57 -19.38 17.09
CA THR A 252 10.46 -19.75 15.67
C THR A 252 9.12 -19.32 15.06
N ARG A 253 8.02 -19.43 15.83
CA ARG A 253 6.69 -18.93 15.42
C ARG A 253 6.73 -17.42 15.18
N LEU A 254 7.26 -16.68 16.16
CA LEU A 254 7.37 -15.22 16.11
C LEU A 254 8.23 -14.74 14.95
N GLU A 255 9.31 -15.45 14.65
CA GLU A 255 10.15 -15.14 13.49
C GLU A 255 9.37 -15.23 12.17
N ARG A 256 8.59 -16.31 11.99
CA ARG A 256 7.73 -16.48 10.82
C ARG A 256 6.67 -15.38 10.70
N GLU A 257 6.05 -15.01 11.82
CA GLU A 257 5.02 -13.96 11.86
C GLU A 257 5.60 -12.58 11.53
N GLY A 258 6.78 -12.25 12.05
CA GLY A 258 7.50 -11.03 11.68
C GLY A 258 7.81 -10.96 10.18
N VAL A 259 8.30 -12.05 9.58
CA VAL A 259 8.54 -12.11 8.12
C VAL A 259 7.25 -11.97 7.32
N THR A 260 6.17 -12.63 7.78
CA THR A 260 4.86 -12.56 7.12
C THR A 260 4.31 -11.14 7.13
N ALA A 261 4.43 -10.43 8.26
CA ALA A 261 4.02 -9.04 8.37
C ALA A 261 4.79 -8.13 7.38
N LEU A 262 6.10 -8.34 7.22
CA LEU A 262 6.91 -7.60 6.24
C LEU A 262 6.46 -7.89 4.79
N GLN A 263 6.14 -9.14 4.46
CA GLN A 263 5.67 -9.52 3.12
C GLN A 263 4.29 -8.93 2.79
N GLN A 264 3.41 -8.80 3.80
CA GLN A 264 2.06 -8.25 3.62
C GLN A 264 2.04 -6.73 3.45
N PHE A 265 3.07 -6.02 3.92
CA PHE A 265 3.07 -4.56 4.04
C PHE A 265 2.86 -3.82 2.70
N ASP A 266 3.34 -4.37 1.59
CA ASP A 266 3.16 -3.78 0.26
C ASP A 266 1.71 -3.81 -0.25
N VAL A 267 0.86 -4.65 0.35
CA VAL A 267 -0.53 -4.89 -0.09
C VAL A 267 -1.55 -4.39 0.95
N GLN A 268 -1.28 -4.62 2.23
CA GLN A 268 -2.21 -4.38 3.35
C GLN A 268 -1.45 -3.77 4.55
N SER A 269 -1.33 -2.44 4.57
CA SER A 269 -0.40 -1.77 5.46
C SER A 269 -0.80 -1.78 6.94
N ILE A 270 -2.10 -1.61 7.24
CA ILE A 270 -2.63 -1.65 8.62
C ILE A 270 -2.60 -3.09 9.16
N GLU A 271 -2.99 -4.08 8.36
CA GLU A 271 -3.01 -5.50 8.73
C GLU A 271 -1.61 -6.04 8.96
N ALA A 272 -0.64 -5.63 8.14
CA ALA A 272 0.77 -5.90 8.36
C ALA A 272 1.25 -5.30 9.69
N LEU A 273 0.87 -4.05 10.00
CA LEU A 273 1.21 -3.43 11.28
C LEU A 273 0.56 -4.14 12.47
N LEU A 274 -0.72 -4.52 12.38
CA LEU A 274 -1.40 -5.31 13.42
C LEU A 274 -0.68 -6.64 13.66
N SER A 275 -0.26 -7.32 12.60
CA SER A 275 0.48 -8.58 12.68
C SER A 275 1.86 -8.39 13.35
N ALA A 276 2.59 -7.34 12.96
CA ALA A 276 3.86 -6.99 13.59
C ALA A 276 3.70 -6.59 15.07
N MET A 277 2.63 -5.88 15.41
CA MET A 277 2.27 -5.50 16.78
C MET A 277 1.96 -6.71 17.65
N ARG A 278 1.21 -7.69 17.15
CA ARG A 278 0.95 -8.95 17.86
C ARG A 278 2.23 -9.74 18.09
N ALA A 279 3.03 -9.94 17.05
CA ALA A 279 4.32 -10.62 17.17
C ALA A 279 5.27 -9.91 18.15
N GLY A 280 5.29 -8.57 18.16
CA GLY A 280 6.08 -7.79 19.10
C GLY A 280 5.58 -7.86 20.55
N GLN A 281 4.26 -7.88 20.77
CA GLN A 281 3.66 -8.10 22.09
C GLN A 281 3.98 -9.49 22.62
N ASP A 282 3.83 -10.52 21.80
CA ASP A 282 4.12 -11.90 22.20
C ASP A 282 5.61 -12.07 22.51
N LEU A 283 6.49 -11.43 21.72
CA LEU A 283 7.91 -11.35 22.01
C LEU A 283 8.17 -10.66 23.36
N GLN A 284 7.48 -9.56 23.66
CA GLN A 284 7.60 -8.86 24.94
C GLN A 284 7.19 -9.77 26.12
N ALA A 285 6.08 -10.51 25.97
CA ALA A 285 5.59 -11.45 26.99
C ALA A 285 6.55 -12.62 27.22
N LEU A 286 7.24 -13.08 26.17
CA LEU A 286 8.24 -14.13 26.21
C LEU A 286 9.53 -13.68 26.91
N VAL A 287 9.99 -12.46 26.62
CA VAL A 287 11.28 -11.92 27.09
C VAL A 287 11.26 -11.50 28.56
N LYS A 288 10.12 -10.99 29.07
CA LYS A 288 9.96 -10.47 30.44
C LYS A 288 11.10 -9.50 30.83
N ASP A 289 12.00 -9.92 31.72
CA ASP A 289 13.13 -9.12 32.25
C ASP A 289 14.48 -9.43 31.60
N ARG A 290 14.55 -10.42 30.68
CA ARG A 290 15.81 -10.79 30.02
C ARG A 290 16.13 -9.80 28.89
N PRO A 291 17.41 -9.54 28.56
CA PRO A 291 17.74 -8.74 27.39
C PRO A 291 17.19 -9.39 26.11
N VAL A 292 16.47 -8.63 25.27
CA VAL A 292 15.92 -9.08 23.98
C VAL A 292 16.97 -9.78 23.11
N ALA A 293 18.24 -9.38 23.22
CA ALA A 293 19.40 -9.97 22.53
C ALA A 293 19.68 -11.45 22.86
N GLN A 294 19.06 -12.01 23.91
CA GLN A 294 19.19 -13.43 24.27
C GLN A 294 18.15 -14.33 23.58
N TYR A 295 17.25 -13.77 22.77
CA TYR A 295 16.21 -14.52 22.07
C TYR A 295 16.45 -14.57 20.54
N PRO A 296 16.23 -15.73 19.89
CA PRO A 296 16.52 -15.93 18.47
C PRO A 296 15.40 -15.44 17.52
N ALA A 297 14.62 -14.43 17.91
CA ALA A 297 13.52 -13.88 17.08
C ALA A 297 13.71 -12.37 16.88
N VAL A 298 14.12 -11.97 15.68
CA VAL A 298 14.44 -10.58 15.33
C VAL A 298 13.43 -10.01 14.34
N SER A 299 12.79 -10.85 13.54
CA SER A 299 11.82 -10.43 12.53
C SER A 299 10.64 -9.63 13.10
N PRO A 300 10.09 -9.88 14.31
CA PRO A 300 9.05 -9.01 14.89
C PRO A 300 9.50 -7.57 15.09
N ILE A 301 10.74 -7.38 15.55
CA ILE A 301 11.32 -6.05 15.79
C ILE A 301 11.60 -5.36 14.46
N LEU A 302 12.17 -6.09 13.50
CA LEU A 302 12.42 -5.59 12.15
C LEU A 302 11.12 -5.22 11.43
N ALA A 303 10.07 -6.04 11.58
CA ALA A 303 8.75 -5.78 11.03
C ALA A 303 8.16 -4.49 11.61
N LEU A 304 8.15 -4.35 12.94
CA LEU A 304 7.69 -3.13 13.61
C LEU A 304 8.49 -1.90 13.17
N GLN A 305 9.82 -2.00 13.11
CA GLN A 305 10.70 -0.92 12.67
C GLN A 305 10.38 -0.46 11.25
N THR A 306 10.36 -1.42 10.32
CA THR A 306 10.18 -1.15 8.88
C THR A 306 8.79 -0.61 8.60
N ILE A 307 7.77 -1.28 9.11
CA ILE A 307 6.37 -0.90 8.90
C ILE A 307 6.08 0.46 9.52
N LEU A 308 6.49 0.72 10.78
CA LEU A 308 6.23 2.02 11.42
C LEU A 308 6.98 3.18 10.76
N TYR A 309 8.07 2.91 10.03
CA TYR A 309 8.80 3.93 9.30
C TYR A 309 8.10 4.31 7.98
N ASP A 310 7.60 3.31 7.27
CA ASP A 310 7.04 3.47 5.92
C ASP A 310 5.52 3.58 5.88
N ILE A 311 4.80 3.18 6.93
CA ILE A 311 3.35 3.25 6.96
C ILE A 311 2.87 4.70 6.82
N ARG A 312 1.87 4.88 5.97
CA ARG A 312 1.19 6.16 5.75
C ARG A 312 -0.30 6.04 5.95
N GLU A 313 -0.88 4.86 5.74
CA GLU A 313 -2.30 4.64 5.96
C GLU A 313 -2.66 4.80 7.44
N GLN A 314 -3.67 5.63 7.72
CA GLN A 314 -4.19 5.87 9.07
C GLN A 314 -5.49 5.10 9.29
N THR A 315 -6.40 5.12 8.31
CA THR A 315 -7.68 4.41 8.39
C THR A 315 -8.29 4.16 7.02
N GLN A 316 -9.15 3.14 6.94
CA GLN A 316 -9.97 2.80 5.78
C GLN A 316 -11.44 3.12 6.06
N LEU A 317 -12.06 3.87 5.15
CA LEU A 317 -13.48 4.20 5.18
C LEU A 317 -14.24 3.14 4.37
N THR A 318 -14.70 2.10 5.06
CA THR A 318 -15.41 0.96 4.47
C THR A 318 -16.92 1.05 4.73
N GLY A 319 -17.73 0.52 3.80
CA GLY A 319 -19.19 0.44 3.95
C GLY A 319 -19.97 0.73 2.67
N HIS A 320 -19.36 1.38 1.69
CA HIS A 320 -19.92 1.50 0.34
C HIS A 320 -19.96 0.14 -0.37
N GLN A 321 -20.98 -0.07 -1.18
CA GLN A 321 -21.19 -1.36 -1.89
C GLN A 321 -20.66 -1.36 -3.32
N ASN A 322 -20.42 -0.16 -3.86
CA ASN A 322 -19.98 0.11 -5.23
C ASN A 322 -18.83 1.16 -5.23
N PRO A 323 -18.17 1.40 -6.37
CA PRO A 323 -17.06 2.35 -6.51
C PRO A 323 -17.30 3.72 -5.88
N VAL A 324 -16.32 4.19 -5.09
CA VAL A 324 -16.29 5.54 -4.53
C VAL A 324 -15.67 6.49 -5.57
N LYS A 325 -16.48 7.41 -6.06
CA LYS A 325 -16.11 8.33 -7.15
C LYS A 325 -15.44 9.60 -6.64
N ASN A 326 -15.78 10.04 -5.43
CA ASN A 326 -15.22 11.25 -4.84
C ASN A 326 -15.11 11.15 -3.32
N ALA A 327 -14.08 11.78 -2.76
CA ALA A 327 -13.95 12.01 -1.33
C ALA A 327 -13.39 13.42 -1.08
N SER A 328 -13.93 14.14 -0.11
CA SER A 328 -13.44 15.48 0.26
C SER A 328 -13.52 15.73 1.76
N PHE A 329 -12.56 16.51 2.27
CA PHE A 329 -12.57 16.97 3.66
C PHE A 329 -13.53 18.15 3.86
N SER A 330 -14.10 18.24 5.06
CA SER A 330 -14.74 19.46 5.55
C SER A 330 -13.70 20.59 5.68
N PRO A 331 -14.13 21.88 5.65
CA PRO A 331 -13.20 23.01 5.75
C PRO A 331 -12.34 23.06 7.02
N ASP A 332 -12.83 22.47 8.12
CA ASP A 332 -12.10 22.33 9.39
C ASP A 332 -11.24 21.06 9.46
N GLY A 333 -11.33 20.20 8.45
CA GLY A 333 -10.58 18.94 8.33
C GLY A 333 -11.08 17.82 9.22
N LYS A 334 -12.16 18.00 9.98
CA LYS A 334 -12.64 17.01 10.96
C LYS A 334 -13.52 15.94 10.36
N GLN A 335 -14.17 16.21 9.25
CA GLN A 335 -15.07 15.28 8.57
C GLN A 335 -14.62 15.02 7.14
N ILE A 336 -15.02 13.88 6.60
CA ILE A 336 -14.86 13.52 5.20
C ILE A 336 -16.24 13.19 4.64
N VAL A 337 -16.54 13.62 3.43
CA VAL A 337 -17.72 13.16 2.68
C VAL A 337 -17.26 12.31 1.50
N THR A 338 -17.87 11.15 1.31
CA THR A 338 -17.66 10.26 0.16
C THR A 338 -18.91 10.17 -0.69
N ALA A 339 -18.75 10.08 -2.00
CA ALA A 339 -19.82 9.87 -2.97
C ALA A 339 -19.59 8.58 -3.75
N SER A 340 -20.62 7.75 -3.87
CA SER A 340 -20.49 6.40 -4.42
C SER A 340 -21.54 6.06 -5.47
N SER A 341 -21.17 5.08 -6.29
CA SER A 341 -22.06 4.45 -7.29
C SER A 341 -23.08 3.49 -6.63
N ASP A 342 -23.16 3.43 -5.30
CA ASP A 342 -24.22 2.72 -4.56
C ASP A 342 -25.42 3.61 -4.23
N ASN A 343 -25.53 4.76 -4.89
CA ASN A 343 -26.58 5.75 -4.75
C ASN A 343 -26.55 6.49 -3.40
N THR A 344 -25.49 6.35 -2.61
CA THR A 344 -25.33 7.04 -1.33
C THR A 344 -24.12 7.97 -1.32
N ALA A 345 -24.22 8.99 -0.48
CA ALA A 345 -23.04 9.67 0.06
C ALA A 345 -22.94 9.37 1.56
N ARG A 346 -21.73 9.38 2.11
CA ARG A 346 -21.49 9.09 3.53
C ARG A 346 -20.59 10.15 4.13
N VAL A 347 -20.87 10.50 5.38
CA VAL A 347 -20.07 11.43 6.17
C VAL A 347 -19.31 10.64 7.22
N TRP A 348 -18.02 10.90 7.34
CA TRP A 348 -17.09 10.19 8.20
C TRP A 348 -16.36 11.17 9.10
N ASP A 349 -16.00 10.71 10.29
CA ASP A 349 -15.00 11.37 11.11
C ASP A 349 -13.62 11.10 10.51
N SER A 350 -12.90 12.17 10.17
CA SER A 350 -11.58 12.11 9.51
C SER A 350 -10.50 11.39 10.32
N THR A 351 -10.66 11.33 11.64
CA THR A 351 -9.64 10.87 12.57
C THR A 351 -9.88 9.41 12.92
N THR A 352 -11.11 9.06 13.30
CA THR A 352 -11.51 7.70 13.68
C THR A 352 -11.91 6.83 12.50
N GLY A 353 -12.28 7.43 11.37
CA GLY A 353 -12.89 6.73 10.24
C GLY A 353 -14.33 6.27 10.50
N GLN A 354 -14.94 6.69 11.61
CA GLN A 354 -16.32 6.35 11.93
C GLN A 354 -17.29 7.00 10.94
N GLN A 355 -18.24 6.22 10.43
CA GLN A 355 -19.38 6.78 9.71
C GLN A 355 -20.29 7.56 10.67
N LEU A 356 -20.41 8.87 10.44
CA LEU A 356 -21.25 9.79 11.20
C LEU A 356 -22.68 9.84 10.64
N ALA A 357 -22.82 9.83 9.30
CA ALA A 357 -24.11 9.87 8.64
C ALA A 357 -24.09 9.12 7.29
N GLU A 358 -25.24 8.56 6.92
CA GLU A 358 -25.51 8.04 5.57
C GLU A 358 -26.57 8.92 4.90
N LEU A 359 -26.21 9.54 3.78
CA LEU A 359 -27.09 10.45 3.03
C LEU A 359 -27.87 9.64 1.98
N LYS A 360 -29.03 9.10 2.40
CA LYS A 360 -29.93 8.30 1.55
C LYS A 360 -31.00 9.15 0.90
N GLY A 361 -31.32 8.84 -0.36
CA GLY A 361 -32.46 9.43 -1.07
C GLY A 361 -32.28 9.52 -2.58
N HIS A 362 -31.04 9.51 -3.07
CA HIS A 362 -30.76 9.42 -4.50
C HIS A 362 -31.16 8.06 -5.08
N GLN A 363 -31.63 8.05 -6.33
CA GLN A 363 -32.12 6.85 -7.03
C GLN A 363 -31.11 6.26 -8.02
N SER A 364 -29.95 6.91 -8.14
CA SER A 364 -28.86 6.49 -9.01
C SER A 364 -27.52 7.00 -8.46
N TRP A 365 -26.42 6.74 -9.16
CA TRP A 365 -25.06 6.99 -8.70
C TRP A 365 -24.88 8.42 -8.21
N VAL A 366 -24.21 8.57 -7.06
CA VAL A 366 -23.80 9.88 -6.56
C VAL A 366 -22.39 10.14 -7.09
N ASN A 367 -22.29 11.07 -8.05
CA ASN A 367 -21.05 11.35 -8.77
C ASN A 367 -20.14 12.29 -7.99
N ASN A 368 -20.72 13.18 -7.18
CA ASN A 368 -19.98 14.18 -6.42
C ASN A 368 -20.67 14.53 -5.10
N ALA A 369 -19.86 14.82 -4.07
CA ALA A 369 -20.33 15.39 -2.81
C ALA A 369 -19.32 16.42 -2.30
N SER A 370 -19.80 17.58 -1.85
CA SER A 370 -18.94 18.66 -1.35
C SER A 370 -19.57 19.33 -0.13
N PHE A 371 -18.75 19.69 0.84
CA PHE A 371 -19.16 20.55 1.95
C PHE A 371 -19.37 22.00 1.48
N SER A 372 -20.24 22.71 2.20
CA SER A 372 -20.30 24.17 2.19
C SER A 372 -19.01 24.77 2.79
N PRO A 373 -18.64 26.02 2.44
CA PRO A 373 -17.46 26.70 3.00
C PRO A 373 -17.36 26.78 4.53
N ASP A 374 -18.48 26.64 5.26
CA ASP A 374 -18.51 26.58 6.73
C ASP A 374 -18.62 25.17 7.32
N GLY A 375 -18.70 24.15 6.45
CA GLY A 375 -18.80 22.73 6.84
C GLY A 375 -20.16 22.30 7.37
N LYS A 376 -21.19 23.16 7.38
CA LYS A 376 -22.50 22.85 7.97
C LYS A 376 -23.46 22.14 7.03
N GLN A 377 -23.25 22.26 5.73
CA GLN A 377 -24.09 21.65 4.71
C GLN A 377 -23.24 20.84 3.75
N ILE A 378 -23.87 19.86 3.11
CA ILE A 378 -23.30 19.06 2.03
C ILE A 378 -24.21 19.20 0.83
N VAL A 379 -23.64 19.31 -0.37
CA VAL A 379 -24.36 19.17 -1.63
C VAL A 379 -23.90 17.91 -2.34
N THR A 380 -24.85 17.11 -2.82
CA THR A 380 -24.61 15.91 -3.62
C THR A 380 -25.18 16.08 -5.02
N ALA A 381 -24.51 15.51 -6.02
CA ALA A 381 -24.95 15.49 -7.42
C ALA A 381 -25.06 14.04 -7.90
N SER A 382 -26.18 13.71 -8.55
CA SER A 382 -26.49 12.33 -8.93
C SER A 382 -26.94 12.16 -10.39
N SER A 383 -26.71 10.95 -10.89
CA SER A 383 -27.26 10.45 -12.14
C SER A 383 -28.78 10.26 -12.11
N ASP A 384 -29.47 10.54 -10.99
CA ASP A 384 -30.93 10.60 -10.92
C ASP A 384 -31.53 11.94 -11.38
N ASN A 385 -30.71 12.78 -12.02
CA ASN A 385 -31.04 14.11 -12.52
C ASN A 385 -31.28 15.17 -11.42
N THR A 386 -30.94 14.87 -10.16
CA THR A 386 -31.09 15.80 -9.04
C THR A 386 -29.76 16.11 -8.37
N ALA A 387 -29.73 17.26 -7.71
CA ALA A 387 -28.78 17.52 -6.63
C ALA A 387 -29.54 17.67 -5.31
N ARG A 388 -28.92 17.33 -4.19
CA ARG A 388 -29.55 17.41 -2.86
C ARG A 388 -28.66 18.14 -1.89
N VAL A 389 -29.26 18.90 -0.98
CA VAL A 389 -28.60 19.62 0.10
C VAL A 389 -28.92 18.92 1.40
N TRP A 390 -27.90 18.70 2.22
CA TRP A 390 -27.98 17.95 3.47
C TRP A 390 -27.37 18.77 4.60
N ASP A 391 -27.88 18.57 5.81
CA ASP A 391 -27.21 19.00 7.02
C ASP A 391 -26.05 18.04 7.32
N SER A 392 -24.83 18.56 7.49
CA SER A 392 -23.64 17.73 7.64
C SER A 392 -23.57 16.98 8.97
N THR A 393 -24.32 17.44 9.98
CA THR A 393 -24.27 16.88 11.34
C THR A 393 -25.33 15.81 11.53
N THR A 394 -26.55 16.08 11.08
CA THR A 394 -27.70 15.18 11.23
C THR A 394 -27.90 14.23 10.06
N GLY A 395 -27.30 14.54 8.90
CA GLY A 395 -27.53 13.82 7.65
C GLY A 395 -28.92 14.01 7.05
N GLN A 396 -29.74 14.91 7.61
CA GLN A 396 -31.08 15.18 7.10
C GLN A 396 -31.01 15.96 5.78
N GLN A 397 -31.90 15.60 4.85
CA GLN A 397 -32.08 16.35 3.62
C GLN A 397 -32.75 17.70 3.93
N LEU A 398 -32.08 18.78 3.55
CA LEU A 398 -32.58 20.16 3.68
C LEU A 398 -33.34 20.63 2.44
N ALA A 399 -32.85 20.25 1.25
CA ALA A 399 -33.46 20.65 -0.02
C ALA A 399 -33.15 19.64 -1.13
N GLU A 400 -34.07 19.54 -2.10
CA GLU A 400 -33.88 18.81 -3.34
C GLU A 400 -33.93 19.77 -4.53
N LEU A 401 -32.86 19.82 -5.32
CA LEU A 401 -32.67 20.71 -6.45
C LEU A 401 -33.12 20.00 -7.73
N LYS A 402 -34.43 20.09 -8.02
CA LYS A 402 -35.07 19.48 -9.20
C LYS A 402 -35.15 20.46 -10.36
N GLY A 403 -34.78 20.00 -11.56
CA GLY A 403 -35.01 20.76 -12.79
C GLY A 403 -34.18 20.32 -14.00
N HIS A 404 -33.04 19.67 -13.78
CA HIS A 404 -32.24 19.09 -14.86
C HIS A 404 -32.97 17.93 -15.54
N GLN A 405 -32.71 17.74 -16.84
CA GLN A 405 -33.35 16.71 -17.67
C GLN A 405 -32.47 15.48 -17.90
N SER A 406 -31.26 15.48 -17.35
CA SER A 406 -30.29 14.40 -17.44
C SER A 406 -29.33 14.45 -16.25
N TRP A 407 -28.36 13.53 -16.21
CA TRP A 407 -27.48 13.30 -15.07
C TRP A 407 -26.82 14.58 -14.57
N VAL A 408 -26.86 14.81 -13.26
CA VAL A 408 -26.13 15.90 -12.62
C VAL A 408 -24.75 15.37 -12.25
N ASN A 409 -23.72 15.93 -12.88
CA ASN A 409 -22.35 15.42 -12.76
C ASN A 409 -21.59 16.07 -11.60
N ASN A 410 -21.87 17.34 -11.31
CA ASN A 410 -21.18 18.09 -10.27
C ASN A 410 -22.11 19.14 -9.64
N ALA A 411 -21.89 19.42 -8.37
CA ALA A 411 -22.56 20.49 -7.64
C ALA A 411 -21.58 21.15 -6.66
N SER A 412 -21.63 22.47 -6.53
CA SER A 412 -20.73 23.21 -5.64
C SER A 412 -21.39 24.44 -5.04
N PHE A 413 -21.03 24.76 -3.80
CA PHE A 413 -21.44 25.99 -3.13
C PHE A 413 -20.60 27.18 -3.60
N SER A 414 -21.26 28.33 -3.68
CA SER A 414 -20.60 29.64 -3.73
C SER A 414 -19.80 29.91 -2.44
N PRO A 415 -18.74 30.73 -2.50
CA PRO A 415 -17.91 31.05 -1.33
C PRO A 415 -18.68 31.70 -0.16
N ASP A 416 -19.76 32.43 -0.44
CA ASP A 416 -20.60 33.07 0.57
C ASP A 416 -21.69 32.15 1.14
N ARG A 417 -21.80 30.93 0.62
CA ARG A 417 -22.78 29.88 0.96
C ARG A 417 -24.21 30.15 0.50
N LYS A 418 -24.50 31.23 -0.23
CA LYS A 418 -25.89 31.61 -0.57
C LYS A 418 -26.41 30.91 -1.82
N GLN A 419 -25.49 30.51 -2.70
CA GLN A 419 -25.81 29.90 -3.97
C GLN A 419 -25.15 28.54 -4.14
N ILE A 420 -25.78 27.68 -4.93
CA ILE A 420 -25.24 26.41 -5.42
C ILE A 420 -25.24 26.45 -6.94
N VAL A 421 -24.19 25.95 -7.58
CA VAL A 421 -24.18 25.68 -9.02
C VAL A 421 -24.23 24.18 -9.27
N THR A 422 -25.06 23.74 -10.21
CA THR A 422 -25.14 22.35 -10.68
C THR A 422 -24.88 22.31 -12.19
N VAL A 423 -24.29 21.22 -12.67
CA VAL A 423 -24.05 20.99 -14.11
C VAL A 423 -24.54 19.62 -14.53
N SER A 424 -25.05 19.53 -15.75
CA SER A 424 -25.73 18.33 -16.23
C SER A 424 -25.39 17.94 -17.67
N TYR A 425 -25.66 16.67 -17.95
CA TYR A 425 -25.70 16.08 -19.29
C TYR A 425 -26.81 16.67 -20.17
N ASP A 426 -27.74 17.43 -19.60
CA ASP A 426 -28.76 18.19 -20.34
C ASP A 426 -28.22 19.46 -21.02
N LYS A 427 -26.90 19.65 -21.01
CA LYS A 427 -26.17 20.77 -21.63
C LYS A 427 -26.36 22.11 -20.92
N THR A 428 -26.91 22.11 -19.70
CA THR A 428 -27.10 23.33 -18.90
C THR A 428 -26.31 23.29 -17.60
N ALA A 429 -26.04 24.49 -17.08
CA ALA A 429 -25.72 24.68 -15.67
C ALA A 429 -26.83 25.49 -15.01
N ARG A 430 -27.11 25.25 -13.73
CA ARG A 430 -28.16 25.96 -12.99
C ARG A 430 -27.62 26.51 -11.68
N VAL A 431 -28.11 27.69 -11.31
CA VAL A 431 -27.79 28.35 -10.05
C VAL A 431 -29.01 28.29 -9.15
N TRP A 432 -28.81 27.91 -7.90
CA TRP A 432 -29.86 27.68 -6.91
C TRP A 432 -29.58 28.51 -5.67
N ASP A 433 -30.64 28.89 -4.98
CA ASP A 433 -30.55 29.42 -3.63
C ASP A 433 -30.31 28.25 -2.66
N SER A 434 -29.23 28.31 -1.87
CA SER A 434 -28.80 27.20 -1.01
C SER A 434 -29.74 26.94 0.16
N THR A 435 -30.54 27.93 0.55
CA THR A 435 -31.42 27.86 1.73
C THR A 435 -32.81 27.36 1.36
N THR A 436 -33.35 27.88 0.24
CA THR A 436 -34.71 27.58 -0.22
C THR A 436 -34.76 26.47 -1.26
N GLY A 437 -33.63 26.13 -1.88
CA GLY A 437 -33.55 25.17 -2.99
C GLY A 437 -34.17 25.67 -4.29
N LYS A 438 -34.59 26.95 -4.37
CA LYS A 438 -35.20 27.52 -5.57
C LYS A 438 -34.15 27.81 -6.62
N GLN A 439 -34.48 27.55 -7.88
CA GLN A 439 -33.63 27.95 -9.00
C GLN A 439 -33.61 29.48 -9.14
N LEU A 440 -32.42 30.05 -9.14
CA LEU A 440 -32.15 31.48 -9.34
C LEU A 440 -31.88 31.81 -10.81
N ALA A 441 -31.12 30.97 -11.50
CA ALA A 441 -30.75 31.17 -12.90
C ALA A 441 -30.51 29.85 -13.63
N GLU A 442 -30.76 29.85 -14.95
CA GLU A 442 -30.40 28.76 -15.87
C GLU A 442 -29.38 29.28 -16.89
N LEU A 443 -28.20 28.68 -16.92
CA LEU A 443 -27.09 29.07 -17.78
C LEU A 443 -27.19 28.29 -19.10
N LYS A 444 -27.92 28.86 -20.07
CA LYS A 444 -28.12 28.26 -21.42
C LYS A 444 -27.10 28.79 -22.42
N GLY A 445 -26.58 27.89 -23.26
CA GLY A 445 -25.76 28.27 -24.41
C GLY A 445 -24.82 27.18 -24.90
N HIS A 446 -24.43 26.26 -24.03
CA HIS A 446 -23.61 25.10 -24.39
C HIS A 446 -24.36 24.14 -25.33
N GLN A 447 -23.62 23.50 -26.23
CA GLN A 447 -24.16 22.55 -27.23
C GLN A 447 -23.89 21.07 -26.88
N GLY A 448 -23.04 20.84 -25.89
CA GLY A 448 -22.66 19.54 -25.35
C GLY A 448 -22.88 19.46 -23.84
N VAL A 449 -22.62 18.29 -23.27
CA VAL A 449 -22.68 18.04 -21.82
C VAL A 449 -21.84 19.07 -21.08
N VAL A 450 -22.34 19.60 -19.95
CA VAL A 450 -21.54 20.45 -19.07
C VAL A 450 -20.94 19.57 -17.98
N ARG A 451 -19.62 19.41 -18.00
CA ARG A 451 -18.91 18.46 -17.12
C ARG A 451 -18.54 19.05 -15.77
N ASN A 452 -18.24 20.35 -15.73
CA ASN A 452 -17.77 21.03 -14.54
C ASN A 452 -18.27 22.48 -14.50
N ALA A 453 -18.52 22.98 -13.29
CA ALA A 453 -18.64 24.41 -13.03
C ALA A 453 -18.02 24.78 -11.69
N THR A 454 -17.49 25.99 -11.60
CA THR A 454 -17.00 26.55 -10.34
C THR A 454 -17.26 28.04 -10.25
N PHE A 455 -17.49 28.52 -9.03
CA PHE A 455 -17.61 29.94 -8.73
C PHE A 455 -16.24 30.62 -8.74
N SER A 456 -16.21 31.90 -9.10
CA SER A 456 -15.07 32.76 -8.81
C SER A 456 -14.92 32.94 -7.29
N PRO A 457 -13.71 33.27 -6.80
CA PRO A 457 -13.47 33.44 -5.36
C PRO A 457 -14.32 34.50 -4.67
N ASP A 458 -14.84 35.48 -5.42
CA ASP A 458 -15.77 36.52 -4.95
C ASP A 458 -17.26 36.12 -5.07
N GLY A 459 -17.55 34.94 -5.62
CA GLY A 459 -18.91 34.40 -5.83
C GLY A 459 -19.71 35.07 -6.95
N LYS A 460 -19.15 36.07 -7.66
CA LYS A 460 -19.90 36.88 -8.64
C LYS A 460 -19.94 36.28 -10.04
N ARG A 461 -19.03 35.35 -10.35
CA ARG A 461 -18.94 34.70 -11.67
C ARG A 461 -18.91 33.19 -11.52
N ILE A 462 -19.31 32.52 -12.59
CA ILE A 462 -19.22 31.07 -12.73
C ILE A 462 -18.45 30.77 -14.01
N VAL A 463 -17.55 29.80 -13.99
CA VAL A 463 -16.99 29.22 -15.22
C VAL A 463 -17.54 27.81 -15.40
N THR A 464 -17.98 27.49 -16.61
CA THR A 464 -18.46 26.16 -17.02
C THR A 464 -17.53 25.56 -18.07
N ALA A 465 -17.36 24.24 -18.06
CA ALA A 465 -16.59 23.47 -19.04
C ALA A 465 -17.48 22.41 -19.72
N SER A 466 -17.40 22.28 -21.04
CA SER A 466 -18.34 21.46 -21.82
C SER A 466 -17.70 20.62 -22.92
N ASP A 467 -18.43 19.57 -23.30
CA ASP A 467 -18.17 18.73 -24.48
C ASP A 467 -18.34 19.47 -25.83
N ASP A 468 -18.79 20.73 -25.83
CA ASP A 468 -18.81 21.57 -27.04
C ASP A 468 -17.49 22.26 -27.34
N ASN A 469 -16.39 21.80 -26.74
CA ASN A 469 -15.03 22.33 -26.87
C ASN A 469 -14.85 23.75 -26.30
N THR A 470 -15.83 24.28 -25.55
CA THR A 470 -15.74 25.62 -24.96
C THR A 470 -15.80 25.58 -23.44
N ALA A 471 -15.20 26.59 -22.83
CA ALA A 471 -15.55 27.01 -21.48
C ALA A 471 -16.25 28.38 -21.54
N ARG A 472 -17.19 28.65 -20.63
CA ARG A 472 -17.96 29.91 -20.62
C ARG A 472 -17.94 30.54 -19.25
N VAL A 473 -17.87 31.86 -19.22
CA VAL A 473 -17.92 32.66 -17.99
C VAL A 473 -19.28 33.35 -17.90
N TRP A 474 -19.92 33.27 -16.74
CA TRP A 474 -21.26 33.76 -16.49
C TRP A 474 -21.28 34.68 -15.27
N GLU A 475 -22.23 35.60 -15.24
CA GLU A 475 -22.59 36.34 -14.04
C GLU A 475 -23.50 35.47 -13.16
N SER A 476 -23.13 35.26 -11.89
CA SER A 476 -23.83 34.30 -11.02
C SER A 476 -25.25 34.74 -10.64
N SER A 477 -25.50 36.05 -10.52
CA SER A 477 -26.78 36.61 -10.09
C SER A 477 -27.85 36.63 -11.19
N THR A 478 -27.45 36.79 -12.45
CA THR A 478 -28.39 36.94 -13.58
C THR A 478 -28.36 35.76 -14.53
N GLY A 479 -27.31 34.96 -14.50
CA GLY A 479 -27.04 33.91 -15.48
C GLY A 479 -26.62 34.43 -16.86
N LYS A 480 -26.30 35.73 -16.98
CA LYS A 480 -25.82 36.32 -18.24
C LYS A 480 -24.44 35.77 -18.60
N GLN A 481 -24.26 35.35 -19.84
CA GLN A 481 -22.92 35.01 -20.36
C GLN A 481 -22.06 36.27 -20.47
N LEU A 482 -20.90 36.27 -19.83
CA LEU A 482 -19.91 37.35 -19.83
C LEU A 482 -18.82 37.13 -20.89
N ALA A 483 -18.35 35.88 -21.04
CA ALA A 483 -17.31 35.53 -22.00
C ALA A 483 -17.45 34.08 -22.48
N GLU A 484 -16.98 33.81 -23.69
CA GLU A 484 -16.83 32.47 -24.27
C GLU A 484 -15.35 32.22 -24.56
N LEU A 485 -14.78 31.18 -23.94
CA LEU A 485 -13.36 30.82 -24.05
C LEU A 485 -13.19 29.82 -25.20
N LYS A 486 -12.98 30.35 -26.42
CA LYS A 486 -12.79 29.55 -27.64
C LYS A 486 -11.31 29.27 -27.91
N GLY A 487 -11.00 28.03 -28.27
CA GLY A 487 -9.66 27.66 -28.76
C GLY A 487 -9.32 26.17 -28.65
N HIS A 488 -9.96 25.46 -27.72
CA HIS A 488 -9.80 24.00 -27.61
C HIS A 488 -10.40 23.29 -28.83
N GLN A 489 -9.79 22.17 -29.22
CA GLN A 489 -10.19 21.38 -30.40
C GLN A 489 -11.05 20.16 -30.06
N ASN A 490 -11.23 19.88 -28.76
CA ASN A 490 -11.99 18.77 -28.24
C ASN A 490 -12.59 19.14 -26.87
N SER A 491 -13.41 18.26 -26.28
CA SER A 491 -14.15 18.51 -25.05
C SER A 491 -13.30 19.14 -23.95
N VAL A 492 -13.86 20.10 -23.23
CA VAL A 492 -13.24 20.70 -22.05
C VAL A 492 -13.80 20.00 -20.81
N ASN A 493 -12.94 19.25 -20.13
CA ASN A 493 -13.33 18.44 -18.97
C ASN A 493 -13.40 19.24 -17.68
N ASN A 494 -12.51 20.23 -17.53
CA ASN A 494 -12.37 20.99 -16.29
C ASN A 494 -12.05 22.45 -16.57
N ALA A 495 -12.58 23.35 -15.73
CA ALA A 495 -12.24 24.75 -15.71
C ALA A 495 -12.18 25.25 -14.26
N SER A 496 -11.17 26.06 -13.92
CA SER A 496 -11.00 26.57 -12.57
C SER A 496 -10.45 28.00 -12.55
N PHE A 497 -10.95 28.82 -11.63
CA PHE A 497 -10.42 30.17 -11.40
C PHE A 497 -9.11 30.12 -10.59
N SER A 498 -8.21 31.06 -10.88
CA SER A 498 -7.15 31.42 -9.94
C SER A 498 -7.74 32.05 -8.69
N ARG A 499 -7.01 31.98 -7.57
CA ARG A 499 -7.50 32.45 -6.26
C ARG A 499 -7.78 33.97 -6.18
N ASP A 500 -7.15 34.75 -7.04
CA ASP A 500 -7.44 36.18 -7.22
C ASP A 500 -8.62 36.45 -8.17
N GLY A 501 -9.19 35.41 -8.77
CA GLY A 501 -10.29 35.47 -9.73
C GLY A 501 -9.93 36.07 -11.09
N LYS A 502 -8.65 36.39 -11.35
CA LYS A 502 -8.24 37.10 -12.59
C LYS A 502 -7.97 36.17 -13.76
N ARG A 503 -7.66 34.91 -13.50
CA ARG A 503 -7.35 33.92 -14.54
C ARG A 503 -8.22 32.68 -14.40
N ILE A 504 -8.37 31.97 -15.51
CA ILE A 504 -9.03 30.66 -15.58
C ILE A 504 -8.03 29.69 -16.20
N VAL A 505 -7.97 28.46 -15.68
CA VAL A 505 -7.28 27.34 -16.34
C VAL A 505 -8.32 26.35 -16.83
N THR A 506 -8.16 25.84 -18.05
CA THR A 506 -8.98 24.80 -18.65
C THR A 506 -8.14 23.58 -19.00
N ALA A 507 -8.72 22.38 -18.89
CA ALA A 507 -8.12 21.10 -19.29
C ALA A 507 -9.03 20.38 -20.29
N SER A 508 -8.44 19.82 -21.36
CA SER A 508 -9.19 19.32 -22.52
C SER A 508 -8.67 17.98 -23.06
N LEU A 509 -9.57 17.28 -23.75
CA LEU A 509 -9.30 16.10 -24.58
C LEU A 509 -8.36 16.40 -25.76
N ASP A 510 -8.12 17.67 -26.08
CA ASP A 510 -7.17 18.06 -27.13
C ASP A 510 -5.70 17.99 -26.69
N LYS A 511 -5.44 17.38 -25.52
CA LYS A 511 -4.10 17.18 -24.94
C LYS A 511 -3.45 18.46 -24.43
N THR A 512 -4.21 19.56 -24.33
CA THR A 512 -3.70 20.83 -23.81
C THR A 512 -4.47 21.28 -22.58
N ALA A 513 -3.78 22.06 -21.75
CA ALA A 513 -4.42 22.97 -20.82
C ALA A 513 -4.19 24.42 -21.28
N ARG A 514 -5.13 25.32 -21.00
CA ARG A 514 -5.03 26.72 -21.41
C ARG A 514 -5.32 27.66 -20.26
N VAL A 515 -4.61 28.79 -20.24
CA VAL A 515 -4.82 29.86 -19.26
C VAL A 515 -5.48 31.04 -19.95
N TRP A 516 -6.51 31.60 -19.32
CA TRP A 516 -7.34 32.66 -19.87
C TRP A 516 -7.43 33.82 -18.90
N ASP A 517 -7.61 35.02 -19.42
CA ASP A 517 -8.03 36.17 -18.65
C ASP A 517 -9.53 36.06 -18.37
N SER A 518 -9.92 36.10 -17.10
CA SER A 518 -11.30 35.80 -16.69
C SER A 518 -12.30 36.90 -17.04
N THR A 519 -11.83 38.09 -17.38
CA THR A 519 -12.66 39.28 -17.63
C THR A 519 -12.87 39.47 -19.12
N THR A 520 -11.80 39.36 -19.89
CA THR A 520 -11.79 39.57 -21.35
C THR A 520 -12.03 38.28 -22.13
N GLY A 521 -11.84 37.11 -21.51
CA GLY A 521 -11.91 35.81 -22.17
C GLY A 521 -10.75 35.51 -23.11
N LYS A 522 -9.71 36.36 -23.15
CA LYS A 522 -8.53 36.16 -24.00
C LYS A 522 -7.66 35.04 -23.46
N GLN A 523 -7.13 34.22 -24.36
CA GLN A 523 -6.10 33.24 -24.01
C GLN A 523 -4.80 33.96 -23.65
N LEU A 524 -4.25 33.64 -22.47
CA LEU A 524 -2.99 34.16 -21.96
C LEU A 524 -1.83 33.19 -22.23
N ALA A 525 -2.06 31.89 -22.10
CA ALA A 525 -1.04 30.87 -22.33
C ALA A 525 -1.67 29.54 -22.79
N GLU A 526 -0.91 28.77 -23.58
CA GLU A 526 -1.22 27.39 -23.95
C GLU A 526 -0.16 26.46 -23.36
N LEU A 527 -0.59 25.49 -22.56
CA LEU A 527 0.28 24.54 -21.87
C LEU A 527 0.41 23.27 -22.73
N LYS A 528 1.41 23.27 -23.64
CA LYS A 528 1.69 22.14 -24.54
C LYS A 528 2.76 21.22 -23.97
N GLY A 529 2.55 19.91 -24.10
CA GLY A 529 3.57 18.91 -23.79
C GLY A 529 3.02 17.51 -23.49
N HIS A 530 1.79 17.42 -23.01
CA HIS A 530 1.12 16.14 -22.78
C HIS A 530 0.87 15.38 -24.10
N GLN A 531 0.97 14.04 -24.03
CA GLN A 531 0.76 13.15 -25.18
C GLN A 531 -0.64 12.50 -25.20
N GLY A 532 -1.36 12.60 -24.08
CA GLY A 532 -2.72 12.12 -23.86
C GLY A 532 -3.66 13.24 -23.47
N VAL A 533 -4.93 12.89 -23.23
CA VAL A 533 -5.95 13.84 -22.75
C VAL A 533 -5.51 14.48 -21.44
N VAL A 534 -5.83 15.75 -21.24
CA VAL A 534 -5.63 16.42 -19.94
C VAL A 534 -6.95 16.33 -19.18
N THR A 535 -6.96 15.53 -18.12
CA THR A 535 -8.16 15.21 -17.32
C THR A 535 -8.47 16.31 -16.30
N ASN A 536 -7.43 16.93 -15.74
CA ASN A 536 -7.56 17.94 -14.69
C ASN A 536 -6.49 19.03 -14.80
N ALA A 537 -6.84 20.25 -14.40
CA ALA A 537 -5.88 21.33 -14.20
C ALA A 537 -6.28 22.20 -13.01
N SER A 538 -5.32 22.54 -12.14
CA SER A 538 -5.57 23.40 -10.98
C SER A 538 -4.43 24.36 -10.69
N PHE A 539 -4.76 25.55 -10.20
CA PHE A 539 -3.77 26.52 -9.75
C PHE A 539 -3.24 26.17 -8.36
N SER A 540 -1.97 26.48 -8.11
CA SER A 540 -1.43 26.61 -6.75
C SER A 540 -2.13 27.76 -6.02
N ARG A 541 -2.12 27.73 -4.68
CA ARG A 541 -2.83 28.72 -3.86
C ARG A 541 -2.35 30.16 -4.07
N ASP A 542 -1.07 30.35 -4.34
CA ASP A 542 -0.47 31.65 -4.69
C ASP A 542 -0.74 32.07 -6.14
N GLY A 543 -1.39 31.21 -6.93
CA GLY A 543 -1.71 31.40 -8.33
C GLY A 543 -0.51 31.35 -9.27
N LYS A 544 0.72 31.10 -8.78
CA LYS A 544 1.93 31.18 -9.60
C LYS A 544 2.17 29.94 -10.44
N ARG A 545 1.70 28.78 -10.00
CA ARG A 545 1.87 27.50 -10.68
C ARG A 545 0.53 26.88 -11.04
N ILE A 546 0.58 25.99 -12.02
CA ILE A 546 -0.54 25.13 -12.42
C ILE A 546 -0.04 23.68 -12.36
N VAL A 547 -0.87 22.76 -11.90
CA VAL A 547 -0.64 21.32 -12.06
C VAL A 547 -1.68 20.77 -13.02
N THR A 548 -1.25 19.92 -13.95
CA THR A 548 -2.11 19.17 -14.87
C THR A 548 -1.96 17.67 -14.65
N ALA A 549 -3.03 16.92 -14.84
CA ALA A 549 -3.07 15.45 -14.84
C ALA A 549 -3.50 14.94 -16.23
N SER A 550 -2.95 13.80 -16.68
CA SER A 550 -3.17 13.33 -18.04
C SER A 550 -3.15 11.80 -18.19
N ASP A 551 -3.81 11.34 -19.24
CA ASP A 551 -3.81 9.97 -19.78
C ASP A 551 -2.44 9.52 -20.31
N ASP A 552 -1.44 10.41 -20.35
CA ASP A 552 -0.05 10.03 -20.70
C ASP A 552 0.76 9.52 -19.49
N ASN A 553 0.07 9.13 -18.42
CA ASN A 553 0.63 8.64 -17.16
C ASN A 553 1.48 9.68 -16.41
N THR A 554 1.40 10.95 -16.78
CA THR A 554 2.14 12.03 -16.12
C THR A 554 1.22 13.10 -15.54
N ALA A 555 1.71 13.72 -14.47
CA ALA A 555 1.28 15.05 -14.09
C ALA A 555 2.39 16.05 -14.39
N ARG A 556 2.05 17.31 -14.69
CA ARG A 556 3.04 18.35 -15.02
C ARG A 556 2.78 19.62 -14.24
N VAL A 557 3.85 20.30 -13.87
CA VAL A 557 3.81 21.59 -13.17
C VAL A 557 4.25 22.68 -14.14
N TRP A 558 3.49 23.77 -14.19
CA TRP A 558 3.69 24.87 -15.13
C TRP A 558 3.78 26.19 -14.39
N ASP A 559 4.54 27.13 -14.95
CA ASP A 559 4.45 28.53 -14.58
C ASP A 559 3.18 29.14 -15.18
N SER A 560 2.31 29.65 -14.32
CA SER A 560 0.98 30.15 -14.71
C SER A 560 1.00 31.40 -15.61
N SER A 561 2.12 32.14 -15.62
CA SER A 561 2.22 33.44 -16.30
C SER A 561 2.81 33.28 -17.69
N SER A 562 3.87 32.49 -17.80
CA SER A 562 4.60 32.22 -19.05
C SER A 562 4.12 30.98 -19.78
N GLY A 563 3.41 30.06 -19.09
CA GLY A 563 3.02 28.77 -19.64
C GLY A 563 4.17 27.76 -19.79
N LYS A 564 5.36 28.07 -19.26
CA LYS A 564 6.51 27.16 -19.32
C LYS A 564 6.34 25.98 -18.37
N GLN A 565 6.70 24.79 -18.82
CA GLN A 565 6.79 23.62 -17.96
C GLN A 565 7.95 23.80 -16.95
N LEU A 566 7.64 23.64 -15.67
CA LEU A 566 8.59 23.71 -14.55
C LEU A 566 9.06 22.32 -14.13
N ALA A 567 8.16 21.33 -14.11
CA ALA A 567 8.48 19.96 -13.73
C ALA A 567 7.55 18.96 -14.43
N GLU A 568 8.07 17.75 -14.65
CA GLU A 568 7.31 16.58 -15.11
C GLU A 568 7.34 15.52 -14.01
N LEU A 569 6.16 15.08 -13.57
CA LEU A 569 5.98 14.11 -12.49
C LEU A 569 5.81 12.72 -13.10
N LYS A 570 6.93 12.01 -13.27
CA LYS A 570 6.97 10.64 -13.83
C LYS A 570 6.99 9.59 -12.74
N GLY A 571 6.16 8.56 -12.89
CA GLY A 571 6.19 7.38 -12.01
C GLY A 571 4.94 6.52 -12.09
N HIS A 572 3.78 7.11 -12.40
CA HIS A 572 2.56 6.35 -12.61
C HIS A 572 2.67 5.41 -13.83
N GLN A 573 2.03 4.25 -13.74
CA GLN A 573 2.03 3.24 -14.80
C GLN A 573 0.77 3.28 -15.68
N ASP A 574 -0.21 4.10 -15.31
CA ASP A 574 -1.47 4.27 -16.00
C ASP A 574 -1.96 5.73 -15.86
N LEU A 575 -3.12 6.03 -16.45
CA LEU A 575 -3.76 7.34 -16.51
C LEU A 575 -3.78 8.05 -15.15
N VAL A 576 -3.49 9.35 -15.15
CA VAL A 576 -3.60 10.20 -13.95
C VAL A 576 -4.95 10.93 -13.97
N ASN A 577 -5.85 10.51 -13.09
CA ASN A 577 -7.22 11.04 -12.99
C ASN A 577 -7.28 12.44 -12.36
N ASN A 578 -6.41 12.69 -11.39
CA ASN A 578 -6.45 13.91 -10.59
C ASN A 578 -5.07 14.33 -10.13
N ALA A 579 -4.86 15.65 -10.03
CA ALA A 579 -3.70 16.23 -9.39
C ALA A 579 -4.10 17.51 -8.62
N SER A 580 -3.68 17.60 -7.37
CA SER A 580 -3.98 18.77 -6.52
C SER A 580 -2.78 19.20 -5.68
N PHE A 581 -2.66 20.50 -5.45
CA PHE A 581 -1.64 21.05 -4.56
C PHE A 581 -2.05 20.94 -3.08
N SER A 582 -1.06 20.75 -2.21
CA SER A 582 -1.20 21.03 -0.79
C SER A 582 -1.51 22.51 -0.56
N ARG A 583 -2.07 22.84 0.61
CA ARG A 583 -2.49 24.22 0.93
C ARG A 583 -1.35 25.23 0.88
N ASP A 584 -0.15 24.83 1.28
CA ASP A 584 1.06 25.66 1.22
C ASP A 584 1.70 25.68 -0.17
N GLY A 585 1.18 24.87 -1.10
CA GLY A 585 1.65 24.75 -2.48
C GLY A 585 2.97 24.00 -2.62
N LYS A 586 3.54 23.42 -1.55
CA LYS A 586 4.85 22.75 -1.60
C LYS A 586 4.78 21.30 -2.08
N GLN A 587 3.62 20.67 -1.95
CA GLN A 587 3.41 19.30 -2.37
C GLN A 587 2.28 19.21 -3.39
N ILE A 588 2.31 18.13 -4.17
CA ILE A 588 1.24 17.73 -5.09
C ILE A 588 0.86 16.30 -4.74
N VAL A 589 -0.43 15.99 -4.74
CA VAL A 589 -0.92 14.61 -4.71
C VAL A 589 -1.55 14.29 -6.06
N THR A 590 -1.24 13.11 -6.59
CA THR A 590 -1.81 12.56 -7.83
C THR A 590 -2.57 11.27 -7.53
N ALA A 591 -3.65 11.01 -8.26
CA ALA A 591 -4.43 9.78 -8.22
C ALA A 591 -4.48 9.14 -9.61
N SER A 592 -4.30 7.83 -9.70
CA SER A 592 -4.14 7.13 -10.99
C SER A 592 -4.88 5.80 -11.07
N ASP A 593 -5.12 5.37 -12.30
CA ASP A 593 -5.64 4.05 -12.65
C ASP A 593 -4.66 2.91 -12.30
N ASP A 594 -3.39 3.23 -12.05
CA ASP A 594 -2.38 2.28 -11.57
C ASP A 594 -2.58 1.82 -10.11
N LYS A 595 -3.75 2.13 -9.53
CA LYS A 595 -4.16 1.80 -8.16
C LYS A 595 -3.37 2.53 -7.07
N THR A 596 -2.55 3.51 -7.43
CA THR A 596 -1.76 4.29 -6.48
C THR A 596 -2.17 5.76 -6.46
N ALA A 597 -1.94 6.39 -5.32
CA ALA A 597 -1.76 7.83 -5.26
C ALA A 597 -0.29 8.15 -4.97
N ARG A 598 0.23 9.27 -5.48
CA ARG A 598 1.64 9.65 -5.26
C ARG A 598 1.73 11.08 -4.76
N VAL A 599 2.69 11.33 -3.87
CA VAL A 599 2.98 12.67 -3.33
C VAL A 599 4.30 13.15 -3.92
N TRP A 600 4.35 14.40 -4.37
CA TRP A 600 5.47 14.99 -5.07
C TRP A 600 5.88 16.33 -4.47
N ASP A 601 7.17 16.66 -4.54
CA ASP A 601 7.64 18.02 -4.31
C ASP A 601 7.26 18.88 -5.52
N SER A 602 6.51 19.95 -5.28
CA SER A 602 5.98 20.79 -6.35
C SER A 602 7.02 21.65 -7.07
N THR A 603 8.23 21.76 -6.51
CA THR A 603 9.32 22.60 -7.02
C THR A 603 10.33 21.76 -7.78
N THR A 604 10.72 20.62 -7.22
CA THR A 604 11.73 19.74 -7.84
C THR A 604 11.11 18.65 -8.72
N GLY A 605 9.81 18.38 -8.59
CA GLY A 605 9.12 17.28 -9.26
C GLY A 605 9.53 15.89 -8.77
N LYS A 606 10.20 15.79 -7.61
CA LYS A 606 10.62 14.51 -7.05
C LYS A 606 9.46 13.84 -6.35
N GLN A 607 9.33 12.53 -6.53
CA GLN A 607 8.38 11.73 -5.74
C GLN A 607 8.84 11.71 -4.27
N LEU A 608 7.95 12.12 -3.37
CA LEU A 608 8.13 12.10 -1.92
C LEU A 608 7.57 10.83 -1.28
N ALA A 609 6.44 10.34 -1.81
CA ALA A 609 5.80 9.11 -1.34
C ALA A 609 4.96 8.44 -2.43
N GLU A 610 4.81 7.13 -2.31
CA GLU A 610 3.86 6.31 -3.06
C GLU A 610 2.87 5.72 -2.07
N LEU A 611 1.58 5.98 -2.26
CA LEU A 611 0.48 5.52 -1.41
C LEU A 611 -0.11 4.26 -2.04
N LYS A 612 0.35 3.10 -1.57
CA LYS A 612 -0.07 1.77 -2.03
C LYS A 612 -1.11 1.17 -1.07
N GLY A 613 -2.04 0.39 -1.62
CA GLY A 613 -3.00 -0.38 -0.83
C GLY A 613 -4.37 -0.56 -1.49
N HIS A 614 -4.77 0.38 -2.36
CA HIS A 614 -5.99 0.23 -3.14
C HIS A 614 -5.89 -0.94 -4.11
N GLN A 615 -7.01 -1.65 -4.31
CA GLN A 615 -7.07 -2.87 -5.14
C GLN A 615 -7.55 -2.59 -6.57
N ASP A 616 -8.01 -1.37 -6.81
CA ASP A 616 -8.55 -0.87 -8.08
C ASP A 616 -8.20 0.62 -8.24
N LEU A 617 -8.51 1.19 -9.40
CA LEU A 617 -8.16 2.55 -9.79
C LEU A 617 -8.55 3.61 -8.75
N VAL A 618 -7.68 4.62 -8.58
CA VAL A 618 -7.91 5.74 -7.66
C VAL A 618 -8.51 6.90 -8.44
N ASN A 619 -9.80 7.14 -8.21
CA ASN A 619 -10.59 8.17 -8.90
C ASN A 619 -10.21 9.59 -8.46
N ASN A 620 -9.87 9.77 -7.17
CA ASN A 620 -9.61 11.09 -6.60
C ASN A 620 -8.63 11.05 -5.42
N ALA A 621 -7.85 12.12 -5.25
CA ALA A 621 -7.04 12.36 -4.07
C ALA A 621 -7.02 13.85 -3.70
N SER A 622 -7.14 14.15 -2.41
CA SER A 622 -7.11 15.53 -1.90
C SER A 622 -6.39 15.62 -0.56
N PHE A 623 -5.67 16.71 -0.34
CA PHE A 623 -5.15 17.06 0.98
C PHE A 623 -6.26 17.54 1.93
N SER A 624 -6.05 17.33 3.21
CA SER A 624 -6.78 18.00 4.29
C SER A 624 -6.47 19.50 4.30
N PRO A 625 -7.34 20.34 4.90
CA PRO A 625 -7.13 21.78 4.96
C PRO A 625 -5.86 22.21 5.70
N ASP A 626 -5.30 21.39 6.59
CA ASP A 626 -4.03 21.65 7.26
C ASP A 626 -2.81 21.05 6.53
N GLY A 627 -3.05 20.27 5.46
CA GLY A 627 -2.03 19.60 4.67
C GLY A 627 -1.30 18.48 5.39
N LYS A 628 -1.89 17.92 6.46
CA LYS A 628 -1.30 16.80 7.21
C LYS A 628 -1.87 15.45 6.80
N GLN A 629 -3.06 15.40 6.23
CA GLN A 629 -3.67 14.18 5.74
C GLN A 629 -3.98 14.27 4.24
N ILE A 630 -4.10 13.11 3.61
CA ILE A 630 -4.64 12.94 2.26
C ILE A 630 -5.83 11.98 2.37
N VAL A 631 -6.89 12.25 1.62
CA VAL A 631 -7.97 11.28 1.38
C VAL A 631 -7.94 10.83 -0.06
N THR A 632 -8.06 9.53 -0.29
CA THR A 632 -8.20 8.91 -1.62
C THR A 632 -9.55 8.22 -1.74
N ALA A 633 -10.13 8.23 -2.95
CA ALA A 633 -11.35 7.50 -3.30
C ALA A 633 -11.06 6.54 -4.46
N SER A 634 -11.46 5.27 -4.33
CA SER A 634 -11.14 4.23 -5.30
C SER A 634 -12.37 3.44 -5.74
N SER A 635 -12.25 2.84 -6.92
CA SER A 635 -13.21 1.88 -7.45
C SER A 635 -13.24 0.56 -6.67
N ASP A 636 -12.29 0.34 -5.76
CA ASP A 636 -12.28 -0.80 -4.83
C ASP A 636 -13.35 -0.68 -3.71
N LYS A 637 -14.27 0.29 -3.83
CA LYS A 637 -15.37 0.58 -2.92
C LYS A 637 -14.94 1.20 -1.59
N THR A 638 -13.67 1.59 -1.48
CA THR A 638 -13.13 2.23 -0.27
C THR A 638 -12.68 3.67 -0.53
N ALA A 639 -12.68 4.45 0.54
CA ALA A 639 -11.82 5.62 0.64
C ALA A 639 -10.78 5.39 1.73
N ARG A 640 -9.59 5.97 1.59
CA ARG A 640 -8.50 5.81 2.58
C ARG A 640 -7.96 7.15 3.01
N VAL A 641 -7.59 7.23 4.29
CA VAL A 641 -6.95 8.41 4.88
C VAL A 641 -5.48 8.09 5.13
N TRP A 642 -4.61 8.97 4.63
CA TRP A 642 -3.17 8.82 4.68
C TRP A 642 -2.56 9.98 5.45
N ASP A 643 -1.54 9.69 6.24
CA ASP A 643 -0.63 10.69 6.75
C ASP A 643 0.25 11.22 5.60
N SER A 644 0.20 12.53 5.40
CA SER A 644 1.03 13.23 4.40
C SER A 644 2.29 13.83 4.98
N THR A 645 2.47 13.76 6.31
CA THR A 645 3.74 14.07 6.92
C THR A 645 4.69 12.95 6.52
N THR A 646 5.63 13.29 5.64
CA THR A 646 6.77 12.44 5.39
C THR A 646 7.36 12.15 6.77
N VAL A 647 7.46 10.88 7.20
CA VAL A 647 8.25 10.55 8.38
C VAL A 647 9.56 11.26 8.15
N LYS A 648 9.77 12.28 8.98
CA LYS A 648 10.69 13.34 8.68
C LYS A 648 12.04 12.65 8.62
N GLN A 649 12.56 12.44 7.41
CA GLN A 649 13.98 12.33 7.20
C GLN A 649 14.54 13.55 7.92
N LEU A 650 15.16 13.34 9.09
CA LEU A 650 15.48 14.45 9.98
C LEU A 650 16.34 15.46 9.21
N ALA A 651 17.24 14.97 8.33
CA ALA A 651 17.76 15.68 7.17
C ALA A 651 18.36 14.76 6.07
N GLU A 652 18.42 15.26 4.84
CA GLU A 652 19.36 14.81 3.79
C GLU A 652 20.62 15.67 3.90
N LEU A 653 21.67 15.13 4.52
CA LEU A 653 22.90 15.87 4.76
C LEU A 653 23.87 15.62 3.60
N LYS A 654 24.52 16.64 3.04
CA LYS A 654 25.51 16.41 1.97
C LYS A 654 26.88 16.09 2.56
N GLY A 655 27.40 14.87 2.35
CA GLY A 655 28.79 14.52 2.67
C GLY A 655 29.01 13.46 3.75
N ASP A 656 30.29 13.16 4.06
CA ASP A 656 30.63 12.18 5.11
C ASP A 656 30.43 12.81 6.51
N PRO A 657 29.57 12.21 7.36
CA PRO A 657 29.14 12.76 8.62
C PRO A 657 30.03 12.33 9.80
N SER A 658 30.23 13.24 10.75
CA SER A 658 30.76 12.95 12.08
C SER A 658 29.92 13.65 13.14
N PHE A 659 29.65 12.98 14.27
CA PHE A 659 28.89 13.54 15.38
C PHE A 659 29.77 14.40 16.30
N SER A 660 29.18 15.45 16.88
CA SER A 660 29.77 16.09 18.04
C SER A 660 29.76 15.13 19.25
N PRO A 661 30.68 15.31 20.23
CA PRO A 661 30.76 14.46 21.42
C PRO A 661 29.47 14.40 22.25
N ASP A 662 28.66 15.45 22.23
CA ASP A 662 27.35 15.52 22.90
C ASP A 662 26.19 14.96 22.04
N GLY A 663 26.46 14.56 20.79
CA GLY A 663 25.50 14.04 19.83
C GLY A 663 24.47 15.04 19.32
N LYS A 664 24.61 16.34 19.63
CA LYS A 664 23.64 17.39 19.24
C LYS A 664 23.92 17.99 17.86
N LYS A 665 25.15 17.88 17.37
CA LYS A 665 25.57 18.40 16.06
C LYS A 665 26.15 17.29 15.19
N ILE A 666 26.04 17.49 13.88
CA ILE A 666 26.69 16.66 12.86
C ILE A 666 27.50 17.59 11.95
N VAL A 667 28.74 17.24 11.63
CA VAL A 667 29.51 17.88 10.56
C VAL A 667 29.52 16.96 9.36
N THR A 668 29.28 17.47 8.16
CA THR A 668 29.40 16.70 6.91
C THR A 668 30.40 17.33 5.95
N THR A 669 31.14 16.51 5.20
CA THR A 669 32.08 16.96 4.16
C THR A 669 31.48 16.81 2.76
N ALA A 670 31.03 17.89 2.14
CA ALA A 670 30.41 17.84 0.82
C ALA A 670 31.50 17.90 -0.27
N SER A 671 32.00 16.72 -0.66
CA SER A 671 33.12 16.55 -1.59
C SER A 671 33.00 17.37 -2.89
N LEU A 672 31.81 17.49 -3.49
CA LEU A 672 31.62 18.15 -4.79
C LEU A 672 31.51 19.69 -4.77
N ASP A 673 31.16 20.31 -3.64
CA ASP A 673 30.97 21.77 -3.54
C ASP A 673 32.07 22.51 -2.77
N LYS A 674 33.14 21.78 -2.37
CA LYS A 674 34.32 22.28 -1.65
C LYS A 674 34.03 22.80 -0.23
N THR A 675 32.87 22.47 0.34
CA THR A 675 32.46 22.93 1.67
C THR A 675 32.31 21.79 2.67
N ALA A 676 32.40 22.13 3.95
CA ALA A 676 31.86 21.31 5.03
C ALA A 676 30.67 22.04 5.68
N ARG A 677 29.74 21.31 6.28
CA ARG A 677 28.51 21.89 6.85
C ARG A 677 28.24 21.32 8.22
N VAL A 678 27.71 22.15 9.11
CA VAL A 678 27.32 21.77 10.47
C VAL A 678 25.80 21.79 10.56
N TRP A 679 25.24 20.77 11.18
CA TRP A 679 23.82 20.51 11.25
C TRP A 679 23.40 20.19 12.67
N ASP A 680 22.15 20.50 13.00
CA ASP A 680 21.51 20.07 14.23
C ASP A 680 21.02 18.62 14.07
N SER A 681 21.41 17.73 14.99
CA SER A 681 21.15 16.29 14.87
C SER A 681 19.68 15.90 15.12
N THR A 682 18.90 16.77 15.75
CA THR A 682 17.51 16.51 16.13
C THR A 682 16.53 17.07 15.10
N THR A 683 16.81 18.27 14.59
CA THR A 683 15.94 19.00 13.67
C THR A 683 16.37 18.88 12.22
N GLY A 684 17.65 18.51 12.00
CA GLY A 684 18.32 18.47 10.70
C GLY A 684 18.55 19.83 10.04
N LYS A 685 18.35 20.92 10.78
CA LYS A 685 18.59 22.27 10.29
C LYS A 685 20.10 22.49 10.12
N GLN A 686 20.50 23.08 8.99
CA GLN A 686 21.86 23.56 8.80
C GLN A 686 22.15 24.70 9.79
N LEU A 687 23.16 24.53 10.63
CA LEU A 687 23.62 25.51 11.61
C LEU A 687 24.69 26.44 11.04
N ALA A 688 25.63 25.88 10.26
CA ALA A 688 26.73 26.63 9.68
C ALA A 688 27.23 26.02 8.36
N GLU A 689 27.80 26.86 7.49
CA GLU A 689 28.50 26.46 6.27
C GLU A 689 29.97 26.87 6.38
N LEU A 690 30.89 25.90 6.28
CA LEU A 690 32.33 26.08 6.42
C LEU A 690 32.93 26.28 5.02
N LYS A 691 33.04 27.56 4.61
CA LYS A 691 33.58 27.96 3.30
C LYS A 691 35.04 28.39 3.44
N GLY A 692 35.92 27.84 2.59
CA GLY A 692 37.31 28.27 2.51
C GLY A 692 38.23 27.33 1.75
N HIS A 693 37.93 26.04 1.70
CA HIS A 693 38.70 25.07 0.93
C HIS A 693 38.57 25.30 -0.58
N GLN A 694 39.65 25.06 -1.32
CA GLN A 694 39.73 25.28 -2.77
C GLN A 694 39.47 24.01 -3.60
N SER A 695 39.39 22.87 -2.92
CA SER A 695 39.16 21.54 -3.49
C SER A 695 38.30 20.69 -2.53
N TRP A 696 38.17 19.39 -2.82
CA TRP A 696 37.34 18.46 -2.05
C TRP A 696 37.72 18.44 -0.58
N VAL A 697 36.72 18.46 0.31
CA VAL A 697 36.93 18.23 1.75
C VAL A 697 36.86 16.72 1.98
N ASN A 698 37.98 16.14 2.40
CA ASN A 698 38.18 14.69 2.51
C ASN A 698 37.77 14.15 3.88
N ASN A 699 37.91 14.95 4.94
CA ASN A 699 37.58 14.52 6.31
C ASN A 699 37.16 15.72 7.17
N ALA A 700 36.32 15.46 8.19
CA ALA A 700 36.00 16.44 9.23
C ALA A 700 35.82 15.75 10.59
N SER A 701 36.32 16.39 11.64
CA SER A 701 36.24 15.88 13.01
C SER A 701 36.00 17.00 14.02
N PHE A 702 35.22 16.71 15.07
CA PHE A 702 35.00 17.64 16.19
C PHE A 702 36.13 17.55 17.22
N SER A 703 36.39 18.67 17.91
CA SER A 703 37.16 18.65 19.15
C SER A 703 36.42 17.87 20.25
N PRO A 704 37.12 17.33 21.26
CA PRO A 704 36.51 16.57 22.36
C PRO A 704 35.45 17.34 23.17
N ASP A 705 35.55 18.67 23.21
CA ASP A 705 34.55 19.54 23.85
C ASP A 705 33.43 19.99 22.90
N GLY A 706 33.48 19.58 21.62
CA GLY A 706 32.51 19.89 20.58
C GLY A 706 32.51 21.34 20.10
N LYS A 707 33.42 22.20 20.57
CA LYS A 707 33.43 23.63 20.24
C LYS A 707 34.16 23.95 18.93
N GLN A 708 35.07 23.09 18.50
CA GLN A 708 35.84 23.27 17.27
C GLN A 708 35.63 22.09 16.31
N ILE A 709 35.90 22.35 15.04
CA ILE A 709 35.92 21.34 13.97
C ILE A 709 37.25 21.48 13.24
N VAL A 710 37.89 20.36 12.89
CA VAL A 710 39.00 20.34 11.94
C VAL A 710 38.52 19.68 10.65
N THR A 711 38.87 20.25 9.50
CA THR A 711 38.60 19.69 8.17
C THR A 711 39.91 19.46 7.43
N ALA A 712 40.01 18.37 6.67
CA ALA A 712 41.13 18.06 5.77
C ALA A 712 40.68 18.12 4.31
N SER A 713 41.52 18.60 3.40
CA SER A 713 41.14 18.79 2.00
C SER A 713 42.23 18.39 0.99
N SER A 714 41.75 18.04 -0.20
CA SER A 714 42.55 17.86 -1.42
C SER A 714 43.23 19.15 -1.89
N ASP A 715 42.95 20.30 -1.27
CA ASP A 715 43.66 21.56 -1.52
C ASP A 715 45.02 21.67 -0.78
N LYS A 716 45.49 20.56 -0.20
CA LYS A 716 46.74 20.44 0.56
C LYS A 716 46.73 21.11 1.94
N THR A 717 45.56 21.54 2.41
CA THR A 717 45.40 22.19 3.72
C THR A 717 44.46 21.41 4.63
N ALA A 718 44.65 21.61 5.94
CA ALA A 718 43.60 21.37 6.93
C ALA A 718 43.19 22.70 7.57
N ARG A 719 41.94 22.82 8.02
CA ARG A 719 41.40 24.07 8.60
C ARG A 719 40.67 23.79 9.90
N VAL A 720 40.78 24.69 10.85
CA VAL A 720 40.08 24.64 12.15
C VAL A 720 38.98 25.69 12.15
N TRP A 721 37.80 25.33 12.64
CA TRP A 721 36.59 26.14 12.61
C TRP A 721 35.92 26.16 13.97
N ASP A 722 35.21 27.24 14.27
CA ASP A 722 34.26 27.30 15.37
C ASP A 722 32.97 26.56 15.00
N SER A 723 32.55 25.62 15.84
CA SER A 723 31.44 24.70 15.55
C SER A 723 30.05 25.33 15.64
N SER A 724 29.93 26.56 16.16
CA SER A 724 28.66 27.24 16.37
C SER A 724 28.44 28.37 15.37
N THR A 725 29.50 29.09 15.04
CA THR A 725 29.49 30.24 14.13
C THR A 725 29.94 29.88 12.71
N GLY A 726 30.67 28.77 12.55
CA GLY A 726 31.28 28.37 11.27
C GLY A 726 32.48 29.22 10.86
N LYS A 727 32.98 30.10 11.75
CA LYS A 727 34.12 30.95 11.48
C LYS A 727 35.41 30.13 11.45
N GLN A 728 36.25 30.35 10.45
CA GLN A 728 37.59 29.78 10.42
C GLN A 728 38.46 30.38 11.54
N LEU A 729 39.07 29.50 12.34
CA LEU A 729 39.96 29.83 13.44
C LEU A 729 41.44 29.73 13.03
N ALA A 730 41.81 28.69 12.27
CA ALA A 730 43.19 28.48 11.82
C ALA A 730 43.24 27.76 10.45
N GLU A 731 44.33 27.97 9.71
CA GLU A 731 44.67 27.25 8.48
C GLU A 731 46.02 26.56 8.65
N LEU A 732 46.05 25.24 8.52
CA LEU A 732 47.21 24.37 8.72
C LEU A 732 47.86 24.11 7.35
N LYS A 733 48.94 24.84 7.04
CA LYS A 733 49.70 24.75 5.77
C LYS A 733 51.03 24.05 5.99
N GLY A 734 51.36 23.11 5.10
CA GLY A 734 52.66 22.43 5.11
C GLY A 734 52.72 21.18 4.25
N HIS A 735 51.59 20.51 4.04
CA HIS A 735 51.51 19.33 3.17
C HIS A 735 51.71 19.69 1.69
N GLN A 736 52.33 18.78 0.94
CA GLN A 736 52.63 18.96 -0.50
C GLN A 736 51.59 18.31 -1.42
N ASP A 737 50.72 17.48 -0.85
CA ASP A 737 49.65 16.75 -1.53
C ASP A 737 48.36 16.71 -0.68
N SER A 738 47.29 16.12 -1.21
CA SER A 738 45.97 15.99 -0.59
C SER A 738 46.04 15.56 0.87
N VAL A 739 45.41 16.32 1.76
CA VAL A 739 45.26 15.93 3.17
C VAL A 739 44.00 15.09 3.28
N ASN A 740 44.16 13.82 3.63
CA ASN A 740 43.06 12.85 3.61
C ASN A 740 42.38 12.70 4.98
N ASN A 741 43.08 12.98 6.07
CA ASN A 741 42.55 12.80 7.42
C ASN A 741 43.04 13.91 8.37
N ALA A 742 42.19 14.30 9.32
CA ALA A 742 42.54 15.22 10.40
C ALA A 742 41.75 14.89 11.68
N SER A 743 42.43 14.80 12.83
CA SER A 743 41.79 14.51 14.11
C SER A 743 42.43 15.27 15.27
N PHE A 744 41.62 15.68 16.24
CA PHE A 744 42.10 16.24 17.50
C PHE A 744 42.69 15.17 18.42
N SER A 745 43.63 15.57 19.27
CA SER A 745 44.01 14.80 20.45
C SER A 745 42.84 14.70 21.45
N PRO A 746 42.80 13.68 22.32
CA PRO A 746 41.75 13.52 23.32
C PRO A 746 41.59 14.69 24.30
N ASP A 747 42.66 15.46 24.55
CA ASP A 747 42.62 16.68 25.37
C ASP A 747 42.29 17.95 24.57
N GLY A 748 42.12 17.81 23.25
CA GLY A 748 41.78 18.89 22.32
C GLY A 748 42.91 19.89 22.02
N LYS A 749 44.11 19.69 22.57
CA LYS A 749 45.23 20.65 22.45
C LYS A 749 46.07 20.48 21.19
N GLN A 750 46.02 19.31 20.58
CA GLN A 750 46.77 19.01 19.36
C GLN A 750 45.83 18.52 18.26
N ILE A 751 46.28 18.64 17.02
CA ILE A 751 45.65 18.08 15.83
C ILE A 751 46.71 17.25 15.11
N VAL A 752 46.33 16.10 14.59
CA VAL A 752 47.17 15.35 13.66
C VAL A 752 46.51 15.31 12.29
N THR A 753 47.27 15.59 11.24
CA THR A 753 46.85 15.52 9.84
C THR A 753 47.67 14.47 9.09
N ALA A 754 47.06 13.79 8.12
CA ALA A 754 47.75 12.82 7.28
C ALA A 754 47.49 13.11 5.80
N SER A 755 48.54 13.03 4.96
CA SER A 755 48.51 13.41 3.55
C SER A 755 49.11 12.34 2.63
N LEU A 756 48.71 12.39 1.36
CA LEU A 756 49.31 11.61 0.27
C LEU A 756 50.78 11.97 0.00
N ASP A 757 51.28 13.07 0.58
CA ASP A 757 52.70 13.42 0.53
C ASP A 757 53.61 12.50 1.38
N LYS A 758 53.03 11.41 1.92
CA LYS A 758 53.66 10.38 2.76
C LYS A 758 54.02 10.87 4.16
N THR A 759 53.53 12.03 4.57
CA THR A 759 53.75 12.60 5.91
C THR A 759 52.45 12.70 6.71
N ALA A 760 52.59 12.60 8.02
CA ALA A 760 51.62 13.11 8.96
C ALA A 760 52.23 14.29 9.73
N ARG A 761 51.43 15.28 10.09
CA ARG A 761 51.89 16.47 10.82
C ARG A 761 51.08 16.64 12.09
N VAL A 762 51.75 17.00 13.18
CA VAL A 762 51.12 17.34 14.45
C VAL A 762 51.12 18.85 14.59
N TRP A 763 49.99 19.41 15.01
CA TRP A 763 49.75 20.84 15.12
C TRP A 763 49.24 21.17 16.51
N ASP A 764 49.56 22.36 17.00
CA ASP A 764 48.88 22.94 18.15
C ASP A 764 47.48 23.44 17.73
N SER A 765 46.43 23.01 18.41
CA SER A 765 45.05 23.31 18.01
C SER A 765 44.67 24.79 18.21
N SER A 766 45.34 25.48 19.14
CA SER A 766 45.02 26.86 19.50
C SER A 766 45.75 27.89 18.63
N THR A 767 46.98 27.58 18.24
CA THR A 767 47.87 28.47 17.48
C THR A 767 48.00 28.08 16.02
N GLY A 768 47.65 26.84 15.64
CA GLY A 768 47.84 26.30 14.30
C GLY A 768 49.30 26.08 13.89
N LYS A 769 50.25 26.16 14.84
CA LYS A 769 51.67 25.93 14.57
C LYS A 769 51.96 24.45 14.45
N GLN A 770 52.79 24.08 13.48
CA GLN A 770 53.31 22.72 13.36
C GLN A 770 54.27 22.42 14.51
N LEU A 771 54.02 21.30 15.20
CA LEU A 771 54.81 20.79 16.31
C LEU A 771 55.78 19.68 15.88
N ALA A 772 55.34 18.81 14.96
CA ALA A 772 56.14 17.67 14.49
C ALA A 772 55.75 17.24 13.06
N GLU A 773 56.68 16.58 12.37
CA GLU A 773 56.47 15.88 11.10
C GLU A 773 56.80 14.39 11.29
N LEU A 774 55.86 13.54 10.93
CA LEU A 774 55.88 12.08 11.10
C LEU A 774 55.75 11.42 9.72
N LYS A 775 56.11 10.13 9.60
CA LYS A 775 55.97 9.36 8.35
C LYS A 775 54.73 8.47 8.40
N GLY A 776 53.83 8.58 7.42
CA GLY A 776 52.63 7.73 7.26
C GLY A 776 51.31 8.31 7.79
N TYR A 777 50.24 7.52 7.77
CA TYR A 777 48.87 7.84 8.21
C TYR A 777 48.70 7.77 9.73
N ALA A 778 48.40 8.88 10.39
CA ALA A 778 48.44 8.98 11.85
C ALA A 778 47.08 8.89 12.57
N SER A 779 47.06 8.29 13.77
CA SER A 779 45.95 8.32 14.74
C SER A 779 46.49 8.42 16.18
N PHE A 780 45.81 9.13 17.08
CA PHE A 780 46.21 9.29 18.48
C PHE A 780 45.82 8.09 19.35
N SER A 781 46.60 7.83 20.41
CA SER A 781 46.18 6.97 21.52
C SER A 781 45.10 7.65 22.38
N PRO A 782 44.27 6.89 23.13
CA PRO A 782 43.20 7.46 23.95
C PRO A 782 43.66 8.40 25.07
N ASP A 783 44.91 8.25 25.55
CA ASP A 783 45.53 9.16 26.51
C ASP A 783 46.22 10.37 25.85
N GLY A 784 46.21 10.43 24.52
CA GLY A 784 46.81 11.49 23.72
C GLY A 784 48.33 11.53 23.74
N LYS A 785 49.02 10.58 24.39
CA LYS A 785 50.48 10.58 24.59
C LYS A 785 51.25 9.91 23.45
N LYS A 786 50.58 9.05 22.68
CA LYS A 786 51.18 8.33 21.56
C LYS A 786 50.40 8.61 20.27
N ILE A 787 51.10 8.47 19.15
CA ILE A 787 50.52 8.47 17.80
C ILE A 787 50.92 7.16 17.13
N VAL A 788 50.00 6.48 16.47
CA VAL A 788 50.32 5.36 15.57
C VAL A 788 50.27 5.87 14.15
N THR A 789 51.28 5.57 13.34
CA THR A 789 51.25 5.80 11.90
C THR A 789 51.28 4.49 11.13
N ALA A 790 50.31 4.25 10.26
CA ALA A 790 50.37 3.17 9.25
C ALA A 790 50.92 3.72 7.93
N SER A 791 51.75 2.98 7.20
CA SER A 791 52.35 3.50 5.96
C SER A 791 52.41 2.46 4.84
N ASP A 792 52.32 2.94 3.60
CA ASP A 792 52.48 2.16 2.37
C ASP A 792 53.85 1.48 2.26
N ASP A 793 54.83 1.92 3.07
CA ASP A 793 56.14 1.28 3.20
C ASP A 793 56.11 -0.05 3.98
N LYS A 794 54.90 -0.55 4.30
CA LYS A 794 54.62 -1.81 5.02
C LYS A 794 55.04 -1.77 6.48
N THR A 795 55.20 -0.57 7.06
CA THR A 795 55.52 -0.43 8.48
C THR A 795 54.42 0.32 9.22
N VAL A 796 54.27 -0.04 10.50
CA VAL A 796 53.50 0.74 11.46
C VAL A 796 54.47 1.28 12.49
N ARG A 797 54.40 2.59 12.79
CA ARG A 797 55.28 3.24 13.76
C ARG A 797 54.46 3.82 14.88
N VAL A 798 55.00 3.78 16.09
CA VAL A 798 54.42 4.44 17.26
C VAL A 798 55.33 5.60 17.64
N TRP A 799 54.75 6.77 17.87
CA TRP A 799 55.44 8.03 18.15
C TRP A 799 54.97 8.58 19.49
N ASP A 800 55.82 9.34 20.15
CA ASP A 800 55.44 10.19 21.26
C ASP A 800 54.79 11.47 20.71
N SER A 801 53.59 11.81 21.18
CA SER A 801 52.81 12.94 20.65
C SER A 801 53.38 14.31 21.03
N SER A 802 54.13 14.39 22.14
CA SER A 802 54.65 15.63 22.68
C SER A 802 56.01 16.00 22.07
N THR A 803 56.83 15.01 21.77
CA THR A 803 58.21 15.17 21.28
C THR A 803 58.36 14.80 19.80
N GLY A 804 57.40 14.10 19.21
CA GLY A 804 57.51 13.58 17.83
C GLY A 804 58.53 12.45 17.67
N LYS A 805 59.10 11.94 18.78
CA LYS A 805 60.11 10.87 18.74
C LYS A 805 59.46 9.53 18.45
N GLN A 806 60.05 8.75 17.54
CA GLN A 806 59.63 7.37 17.30
C GLN A 806 59.91 6.50 18.52
N LEU A 807 58.88 5.85 19.05
CA LEU A 807 58.91 4.94 20.20
C LEU A 807 59.08 3.47 19.78
N ALA A 808 58.40 3.05 18.70
CA ALA A 808 58.46 1.67 18.22
C ALA A 808 58.25 1.58 16.69
N GLU A 809 58.75 0.51 16.08
CA GLU A 809 58.56 0.17 14.66
C GLU A 809 58.10 -1.29 14.52
N LEU A 810 56.95 -1.50 13.90
CA LEU A 810 56.33 -2.81 13.70
C LEU A 810 56.72 -3.33 12.31
N LYS A 811 57.77 -4.16 12.24
CA LYS A 811 58.32 -4.73 11.00
C LYS A 811 57.88 -6.18 10.81
N TRP A 812 56.70 -6.37 10.23
CA TRP A 812 56.28 -7.70 9.77
C TRP A 812 55.31 -7.70 8.59
N HIS A 813 54.73 -6.56 8.20
CA HIS A 813 53.73 -6.54 7.14
C HIS A 813 54.40 -6.81 5.78
N GLN A 814 53.88 -7.77 5.02
CA GLN A 814 54.37 -8.07 3.65
C GLN A 814 53.68 -7.22 2.58
N THR A 815 52.58 -6.56 2.95
CA THR A 815 51.70 -5.76 2.11
C THR A 815 51.33 -4.44 2.81
N GLU A 816 50.65 -3.55 2.10
CA GLU A 816 50.20 -2.25 2.60
C GLU A 816 49.24 -2.38 3.80
N VAL A 817 49.46 -1.53 4.81
CA VAL A 817 48.63 -1.42 6.01
C VAL A 817 47.60 -0.32 5.81
N ILE A 818 46.33 -0.70 5.77
CA ILE A 818 45.21 0.17 5.36
C ILE A 818 44.68 0.99 6.54
N ASN A 819 44.73 0.45 7.76
CA ASN A 819 44.24 1.13 8.95
C ASN A 819 44.99 0.66 10.21
N GLY A 820 45.11 1.53 11.21
CA GLY A 820 45.67 1.26 12.53
C GLY A 820 44.91 1.99 13.63
N SER A 821 44.46 1.27 14.66
CA SER A 821 43.72 1.84 15.79
C SER A 821 44.24 1.32 17.13
N PHE A 822 44.30 2.19 18.14
CA PHE A 822 44.60 1.79 19.50
C PHE A 822 43.39 1.10 20.16
N SER A 823 43.65 0.23 21.13
CA SER A 823 42.68 -0.20 22.13
C SER A 823 42.30 0.97 23.04
N PRO A 824 41.12 0.94 23.69
CA PRO A 824 40.66 2.02 24.59
C PRO A 824 41.61 2.32 25.76
N ASP A 825 42.40 1.33 26.20
CA ASP A 825 43.42 1.50 27.25
C ASP A 825 44.80 1.93 26.72
N GLY A 826 44.94 2.08 25.40
CA GLY A 826 46.16 2.48 24.71
C GLY A 826 47.27 1.44 24.70
N LYS A 827 47.05 0.23 25.24
CA LYS A 827 48.09 -0.80 25.37
C LYS A 827 48.25 -1.68 24.14
N GLN A 828 47.22 -1.79 23.31
CA GLN A 828 47.24 -2.59 22.10
C GLN A 828 46.95 -1.74 20.86
N ILE A 829 47.38 -2.24 19.71
CA ILE A 829 47.10 -1.66 18.39
C ILE A 829 46.53 -2.77 17.51
N VAL A 830 45.43 -2.51 16.81
CA VAL A 830 44.91 -3.38 15.75
C VAL A 830 45.22 -2.74 14.40
N THR A 831 45.63 -3.58 13.45
CA THR A 831 45.98 -3.18 12.08
C THR A 831 45.17 -3.99 11.07
N ALA A 832 44.66 -3.32 10.04
CA ALA A 832 43.97 -3.94 8.91
C ALA A 832 44.90 -3.98 7.69
N ASN A 833 45.03 -5.14 7.03
CA ASN A 833 46.05 -5.36 6.00
C ASN A 833 45.46 -5.80 4.65
N SER A 834 46.24 -5.57 3.60
CA SER A 834 45.93 -6.02 2.24
C SER A 834 46.15 -7.51 1.99
N ASP A 835 46.75 -8.24 2.95
CA ASP A 835 46.98 -9.69 2.88
C ASP A 835 45.81 -10.53 3.40
N ASN A 836 44.61 -9.95 3.47
CA ASN A 836 43.38 -10.54 4.00
C ASN A 836 43.39 -10.81 5.52
N THR A 837 44.36 -10.29 6.26
CA THR A 837 44.42 -10.44 7.73
C THR A 837 44.26 -9.11 8.47
N ALA A 838 43.89 -9.21 9.74
CA ALA A 838 44.12 -8.14 10.71
C ALA A 838 45.09 -8.65 11.80
N ARG A 839 45.88 -7.75 12.39
CA ARG A 839 46.88 -8.12 13.41
C ARG A 839 46.78 -7.21 14.63
N VAL A 840 47.00 -7.81 15.80
CA VAL A 840 47.01 -7.12 17.09
C VAL A 840 48.45 -7.06 17.62
N TRP A 841 48.85 -5.90 18.11
CA TRP A 841 50.21 -5.58 18.54
C TRP A 841 50.19 -4.96 19.93
N ASP A 842 51.29 -5.16 20.67
CA ASP A 842 51.54 -4.41 21.88
C ASP A 842 52.09 -3.01 21.55
N SER A 843 51.48 -1.97 22.12
CA SER A 843 51.77 -0.57 21.76
C SER A 843 53.07 -0.01 22.33
N THR A 844 53.76 -0.78 23.18
CA THR A 844 54.98 -0.34 23.89
C THR A 844 56.19 -1.11 23.43
N THR A 845 56.05 -2.44 23.31
CA THR A 845 57.11 -3.35 22.87
C THR A 845 57.12 -3.56 21.36
N GLY A 846 56.00 -3.30 20.68
CA GLY A 846 55.82 -3.55 19.25
C GLY A 846 55.74 -5.03 18.87
N LYS A 847 55.58 -5.93 19.85
CA LYS A 847 55.43 -7.37 19.61
C LYS A 847 54.04 -7.68 19.07
N GLN A 848 53.95 -8.56 18.08
CA GLN A 848 52.67 -9.13 17.63
C GLN A 848 52.06 -9.99 18.74
N LEU A 849 50.81 -9.70 19.10
CA LEU A 849 50.05 -10.43 20.11
C LEU A 849 49.15 -11.50 19.49
N ALA A 850 48.44 -11.14 18.41
CA ALA A 850 47.51 -12.05 17.74
C ALA A 850 47.42 -11.78 16.22
N GLU A 851 47.09 -12.82 15.45
CA GLU A 851 46.82 -12.75 14.02
C GLU A 851 45.38 -13.21 13.74
N LEU A 852 44.57 -12.34 13.14
CA LEU A 852 43.15 -12.56 12.86
C LEU A 852 42.99 -13.10 11.43
N LYS A 853 42.97 -14.43 11.29
CA LYS A 853 42.84 -15.14 10.00
C LYS A 853 41.41 -15.62 9.77
N GLY A 854 40.87 -15.32 8.60
CA GLY A 854 39.58 -15.88 8.18
C GLY A 854 38.93 -15.18 6.99
N HIS A 855 39.22 -13.89 6.78
CA HIS A 855 38.74 -13.15 5.62
C HIS A 855 39.32 -13.70 4.31
N GLN A 856 38.53 -13.68 3.24
CA GLN A 856 38.90 -14.13 1.90
C GLN A 856 39.23 -12.97 0.95
N GLY A 857 39.35 -11.76 1.50
CA GLY A 857 39.63 -10.54 0.80
C GLY A 857 40.21 -9.48 1.74
N VAL A 858 40.63 -8.36 1.14
CA VAL A 858 41.32 -7.27 1.83
C VAL A 858 40.50 -6.76 3.01
N VAL A 859 41.13 -6.67 4.19
CA VAL A 859 40.52 -6.09 5.39
C VAL A 859 40.66 -4.57 5.32
N ARG A 860 39.53 -3.86 5.21
CA ARG A 860 39.48 -2.41 5.04
C ARG A 860 39.43 -1.65 6.35
N ASN A 861 38.82 -2.24 7.38
CA ASN A 861 38.65 -1.62 8.69
C ASN A 861 38.87 -2.64 9.80
N ALA A 862 39.48 -2.21 10.90
CA ALA A 862 39.57 -2.97 12.14
C ALA A 862 39.47 -1.99 13.33
N THR A 863 38.55 -2.24 14.26
CA THR A 863 38.37 -1.40 15.46
C THR A 863 38.08 -2.25 16.70
N PHE A 864 38.53 -1.77 17.86
CA PHE A 864 38.23 -2.39 19.15
C PHE A 864 36.81 -2.06 19.61
N SER A 865 36.24 -2.94 20.43
CA SER A 865 35.08 -2.64 21.27
C SER A 865 35.44 -1.60 22.34
N PRO A 866 34.46 -0.88 22.91
CA PRO A 866 34.70 0.14 23.94
C PRO A 866 35.39 -0.39 25.21
N ASP A 867 35.23 -1.68 25.53
CA ASP A 867 35.91 -2.35 26.65
C ASP A 867 37.27 -2.95 26.26
N GLY A 868 37.68 -2.85 24.99
CA GLY A 868 38.93 -3.36 24.44
C GLY A 868 39.01 -4.87 24.28
N LYS A 869 37.95 -5.62 24.64
CA LYS A 869 38.01 -7.09 24.66
C LYS A 869 37.76 -7.72 23.31
N GLN A 870 37.01 -7.06 22.43
CA GLN A 870 36.66 -7.55 21.11
C GLN A 870 37.19 -6.63 20.02
N ILE A 871 37.30 -7.17 18.82
CA ILE A 871 37.67 -6.44 17.60
C ILE A 871 36.62 -6.76 16.54
N VAL A 872 36.17 -5.76 15.79
CA VAL A 872 35.38 -5.97 14.57
C VAL A 872 36.20 -5.58 13.35
N THR A 873 36.18 -6.42 12.32
CA THR A 873 36.84 -6.20 11.03
C THR A 873 35.82 -6.15 9.90
N ALA A 874 36.05 -5.29 8.89
CA ALA A 874 35.24 -5.20 7.68
C ALA A 874 36.09 -5.48 6.43
N SER A 875 35.55 -6.22 5.46
CA SER A 875 36.32 -6.74 4.33
C SER A 875 35.64 -6.64 2.96
N VAL A 876 36.47 -6.68 1.92
CA VAL A 876 36.09 -6.82 0.51
C VAL A 876 35.37 -8.15 0.23
N ASP A 877 35.53 -9.15 1.09
CA ASP A 877 34.84 -10.45 0.97
C ASP A 877 33.33 -10.41 1.31
N LYS A 878 32.76 -9.20 1.46
CA LYS A 878 31.34 -8.94 1.76
C LYS A 878 30.93 -9.28 3.20
N THR A 879 31.89 -9.57 4.07
CA THR A 879 31.63 -9.89 5.47
C THR A 879 32.27 -8.89 6.43
N ALA A 880 31.70 -8.81 7.62
CA ALA A 880 32.40 -8.31 8.80
C ALA A 880 32.57 -9.46 9.81
N ARG A 881 33.62 -9.42 10.63
CA ARG A 881 33.92 -10.48 11.60
C ARG A 881 34.26 -9.90 12.95
N VAL A 882 33.84 -10.60 14.01
CA VAL A 882 34.12 -10.24 15.40
C VAL A 882 35.12 -11.22 15.98
N TRP A 883 36.11 -10.69 16.69
CA TRP A 883 37.26 -11.43 17.22
C TRP A 883 37.47 -11.11 18.68
N GLU A 884 38.01 -12.07 19.42
CA GLU A 884 38.58 -11.83 20.75
C GLU A 884 39.96 -11.19 20.62
N SER A 885 40.17 -10.05 21.28
CA SER A 885 41.38 -9.21 21.15
C SER A 885 42.68 -9.90 21.57
N THR A 886 42.64 -10.73 22.60
CA THR A 886 43.82 -11.34 23.24
C THR A 886 44.27 -12.62 22.55
N THR A 887 43.32 -13.46 22.14
CA THR A 887 43.59 -14.77 21.54
C THR A 887 43.56 -14.75 20.02
N GLY A 888 42.89 -13.75 19.43
CA GLY A 888 42.59 -13.69 18.00
C GLY A 888 41.53 -14.69 17.53
N LYS A 889 40.83 -15.35 18.46
CA LYS A 889 39.75 -16.29 18.13
C LYS A 889 38.57 -15.56 17.50
N GLN A 890 38.06 -16.10 16.39
CA GLN A 890 36.82 -15.60 15.78
C GLN A 890 35.63 -15.94 16.70
N LEU A 891 34.84 -14.91 17.04
CA LEU A 891 33.64 -15.02 17.86
C LEU A 891 32.38 -15.10 17.00
N ALA A 892 32.27 -14.26 15.96
CA ALA A 892 31.11 -14.20 15.09
C ALA A 892 31.48 -13.80 13.65
N GLU A 893 30.67 -14.23 12.68
CA GLU A 893 30.77 -13.84 11.27
C GLU A 893 29.46 -13.17 10.83
N LEU A 894 29.53 -11.91 10.41
CA LEU A 894 28.40 -11.07 10.02
C LEU A 894 28.18 -11.21 8.51
N LYS A 895 27.31 -12.15 8.11
CA LYS A 895 26.95 -12.41 6.70
C LYS A 895 25.59 -11.77 6.37
N GLY A 896 25.53 -11.05 5.26
CA GLY A 896 24.27 -10.55 4.73
C GLY A 896 24.42 -9.46 3.66
N HIS A 897 25.51 -8.71 3.69
CA HIS A 897 25.83 -7.75 2.64
C HIS A 897 26.07 -8.44 1.30
N GLN A 898 25.59 -7.83 0.22
CA GLN A 898 25.70 -8.38 -1.14
C GLN A 898 27.01 -7.96 -1.84
N ASN A 899 27.73 -7.03 -1.21
CA ASN A 899 28.93 -6.40 -1.76
C ASN A 899 29.91 -5.98 -0.63
N VAL A 900 31.03 -5.36 -0.99
CA VAL A 900 32.14 -4.96 -0.10
C VAL A 900 31.65 -4.22 1.15
N VAL A 901 32.14 -4.62 2.33
CA VAL A 901 31.90 -3.89 3.59
C VAL A 901 33.07 -2.95 3.84
N PHE A 902 32.80 -1.64 3.87
CA PHE A 902 33.83 -0.61 4.03
C PHE A 902 34.15 -0.29 5.48
N ASN A 903 33.14 -0.29 6.33
CA ASN A 903 33.26 0.14 7.72
C ASN A 903 32.44 -0.77 8.63
N ALA A 904 32.94 -1.01 9.84
CA ALA A 904 32.22 -1.62 10.94
C ALA A 904 32.58 -0.88 12.24
N SER A 905 31.59 -0.54 13.06
CA SER A 905 31.83 0.13 14.34
C SER A 905 30.90 -0.39 15.44
N PHE A 906 31.41 -0.44 16.67
CA PHE A 906 30.63 -0.84 17.84
C PHE A 906 29.74 0.31 18.35
N SER A 907 28.59 -0.03 18.93
CA SER A 907 27.85 0.85 19.83
C SER A 907 28.67 1.12 21.10
N ARG A 908 28.35 2.22 21.80
CA ARG A 908 29.10 2.63 23.01
C ARG A 908 29.06 1.61 24.15
N ASP A 909 28.00 0.81 24.24
CA ASP A 909 27.90 -0.28 25.21
C ASP A 909 28.57 -1.58 24.73
N GLY A 910 29.13 -1.59 23.52
CA GLY A 910 29.80 -2.73 22.90
C GLY A 910 28.86 -3.84 22.44
N LYS A 911 27.54 -3.71 22.62
CA LYS A 911 26.57 -4.80 22.38
C LYS A 911 26.13 -4.91 20.93
N GLN A 912 26.17 -3.82 20.18
CA GLN A 912 25.75 -3.78 18.78
C GLN A 912 26.91 -3.36 17.88
N ILE A 913 26.83 -3.74 16.62
CA ILE A 913 27.76 -3.34 15.56
C ILE A 913 26.93 -2.74 14.43
N VAL A 914 27.41 -1.67 13.82
CA VAL A 914 26.85 -1.17 12.56
C VAL A 914 27.89 -1.30 11.45
N THR A 915 27.46 -1.79 10.28
CA THR A 915 28.29 -1.95 9.09
C THR A 915 27.77 -1.11 7.93
N ALA A 916 28.68 -0.68 7.05
CA ALA A 916 28.39 0.09 5.85
C ALA A 916 28.95 -0.59 4.60
N SER A 917 28.17 -0.66 3.51
CA SER A 917 28.50 -1.49 2.35
C SER A 917 28.29 -0.83 0.98
N LEU A 918 29.04 -1.37 0.00
CA LEU A 918 28.92 -1.09 -1.43
C LEU A 918 27.55 -1.47 -2.01
N ASP A 919 26.77 -2.29 -1.31
CA ASP A 919 25.40 -2.67 -1.69
C ASP A 919 24.34 -1.59 -1.42
N LYS A 920 24.76 -0.38 -1.04
CA LYS A 920 23.89 0.79 -0.74
C LYS A 920 23.12 0.67 0.58
N THR A 921 23.49 -0.28 1.44
CA THR A 921 22.84 -0.48 2.75
C THR A 921 23.83 -0.29 3.90
N ALA A 922 23.28 0.04 5.06
CA ALA A 922 23.94 -0.19 6.34
C ALA A 922 23.16 -1.25 7.14
N ARG A 923 23.83 -2.03 7.97
CA ARG A 923 23.19 -3.08 8.76
C ARG A 923 23.63 -2.99 10.22
N VAL A 924 22.70 -3.28 11.11
CA VAL A 924 22.94 -3.35 12.56
C VAL A 924 22.98 -4.81 12.96
N TRP A 925 23.92 -5.18 13.81
CA TRP A 925 24.19 -6.54 14.23
C TRP A 925 24.33 -6.62 15.74
N ASP A 926 24.02 -7.78 16.30
CA ASP A 926 24.40 -8.11 17.66
C ASP A 926 25.88 -8.56 17.69
N SER A 927 26.66 -7.96 18.59
CA SER A 927 28.10 -8.20 18.70
C SER A 927 28.48 -9.61 19.15
N THR A 928 27.59 -10.28 19.89
CA THR A 928 27.89 -11.54 20.57
C THR A 928 27.45 -12.73 19.74
N THR A 929 26.26 -12.65 19.14
CA THR A 929 25.65 -13.71 18.33
C THR A 929 25.98 -13.59 16.85
N GLY A 930 26.29 -12.38 16.38
CA GLY A 930 26.49 -12.08 14.96
C GLY A 930 25.20 -11.97 14.15
N GLN A 931 24.03 -12.00 14.80
CA GLN A 931 22.74 -11.89 14.14
C GLN A 931 22.48 -10.46 13.65
N GLN A 932 21.90 -10.33 12.45
CA GLN A 932 21.46 -9.04 11.93
C GLN A 932 20.20 -8.59 12.67
N LEU A 933 20.23 -7.38 13.23
CA LEU A 933 19.14 -6.72 13.97
C LEU A 933 18.31 -5.79 13.09
N ALA A 934 18.94 -5.08 12.15
CA ALA A 934 18.26 -4.13 11.27
C ALA A 934 18.99 -3.98 9.93
N GLU A 935 18.24 -3.63 8.88
CA GLU A 935 18.77 -3.21 7.58
C GLU A 935 18.28 -1.79 7.26
N LEU A 936 19.21 -0.86 7.09
CA LEU A 936 18.95 0.56 6.85
C LEU A 936 19.02 0.83 5.34
N LYS A 937 17.86 0.90 4.69
CA LYS A 937 17.71 1.10 3.23
C LYS A 937 17.32 2.53 2.89
N GLY A 938 17.86 3.04 1.78
CA GLY A 938 17.39 4.29 1.18
C GLY A 938 18.47 5.17 0.57
N HIS A 939 19.75 4.88 0.80
CA HIS A 939 20.81 5.51 0.00
C HIS A 939 20.71 5.06 -1.45
N GLN A 940 20.79 6.00 -2.39
CA GLN A 940 20.76 5.72 -3.83
C GLN A 940 22.13 5.22 -4.35
N ASN A 941 23.18 5.45 -3.54
CA ASN A 941 24.58 5.14 -3.79
C ASN A 941 25.18 4.32 -2.64
N VAL A 942 26.43 3.92 -2.82
CA VAL A 942 27.30 3.22 -1.87
C VAL A 942 27.24 3.84 -0.47
N VAL A 943 27.18 3.03 0.59
CA VAL A 943 27.34 3.51 1.97
C VAL A 943 28.77 3.25 2.41
N PHE A 944 29.55 4.32 2.62
CA PHE A 944 30.97 4.22 2.96
C PHE A 944 31.21 4.16 4.47
N ASN A 945 30.33 4.78 5.26
CA ASN A 945 30.51 4.89 6.71
C ASN A 945 29.17 4.75 7.44
N ALA A 946 29.21 4.17 8.64
CA ALA A 946 28.09 4.11 9.55
C ALA A 946 28.59 4.15 11.01
N SER A 947 27.93 4.93 11.86
CA SER A 947 28.34 5.11 13.25
C SER A 947 27.15 5.38 14.17
N PHE A 948 27.25 4.93 15.42
CA PHE A 948 26.28 5.24 16.46
C PHE A 948 26.52 6.64 17.03
N SER A 949 25.44 7.32 17.41
CA SER A 949 25.54 8.53 18.23
C SER A 949 26.15 8.21 19.61
N PRO A 950 26.75 9.20 20.30
CA PRO A 950 27.37 8.99 21.62
C PRO A 950 26.43 8.45 22.70
N ASN A 951 25.12 8.62 22.53
CA ASN A 951 24.08 8.09 23.43
C ASN A 951 23.47 6.76 22.95
N GLY A 952 23.92 6.20 21.82
CA GLY A 952 23.45 4.94 21.25
C GLY A 952 22.04 4.95 20.68
N LYS A 953 21.32 6.08 20.74
CA LYS A 953 19.91 6.19 20.32
C LYS A 953 19.74 6.53 18.85
N GLN A 954 20.82 6.83 18.14
CA GLN A 954 20.80 7.15 16.72
C GLN A 954 21.95 6.46 16.00
N ILE A 955 21.75 6.22 14.71
CA ILE A 955 22.80 5.80 13.78
C ILE A 955 22.89 6.86 12.69
N VAL A 956 24.09 7.22 12.27
CA VAL A 956 24.30 8.00 11.05
C VAL A 956 24.94 7.11 9.99
N THR A 957 24.44 7.19 8.76
CA THR A 957 24.99 6.49 7.59
C THR A 957 25.39 7.49 6.52
N ALA A 958 26.48 7.21 5.82
CA ALA A 958 27.14 8.11 4.89
C ALA A 958 27.27 7.47 3.51
N SER A 959 26.93 8.21 2.47
CA SER A 959 26.98 7.80 1.07
C SER A 959 27.46 8.95 0.19
N ASN A 960 27.80 8.67 -1.08
CA ASN A 960 28.32 9.67 -2.00
C ASN A 960 27.35 10.87 -2.12
N GLY A 961 27.71 11.99 -1.47
CA GLY A 961 26.92 13.21 -1.44
C GLY A 961 25.67 13.20 -0.53
N THR A 962 25.41 12.14 0.25
CA THR A 962 24.24 12.05 1.15
C THR A 962 24.55 11.36 2.48
N ALA A 963 24.01 11.85 3.59
CA ALA A 963 24.06 11.23 4.90
C ALA A 963 22.67 11.22 5.53
N ARG A 964 22.34 10.13 6.23
CA ARG A 964 21.03 9.86 6.84
C ARG A 964 21.20 9.57 8.33
N VAL A 965 20.27 10.05 9.15
CA VAL A 965 20.20 9.78 10.59
C VAL A 965 18.99 8.89 10.86
N TRP A 966 19.22 7.82 11.60
CA TRP A 966 18.24 6.78 11.96
C TRP A 966 18.04 6.78 13.46
N ALA A 967 16.81 6.57 13.94
CA ALA A 967 16.54 6.38 15.36
C ALA A 967 16.67 4.89 15.72
N VAL A 968 17.36 4.61 16.82
CA VAL A 968 17.45 3.26 17.41
C VAL A 968 16.45 3.21 18.56
N LYS A 969 15.27 2.63 18.31
CA LYS A 969 14.21 2.44 19.30
C LYS A 969 14.27 1.01 19.87
N ASN A 970 13.91 0.84 21.14
CA ASN A 970 13.74 -0.50 21.72
C ASN A 970 12.34 -1.08 21.42
N LEU A 971 12.09 -2.36 21.74
CA LEU A 971 10.80 -3.02 21.45
C LEU A 971 9.60 -2.29 22.08
N ASN A 972 9.72 -1.83 23.33
CA ASN A 972 8.64 -1.11 24.02
C ASN A 972 8.32 0.24 23.34
N GLU A 973 9.34 0.95 22.87
CA GLU A 973 9.18 2.20 22.12
C GLU A 973 8.52 1.97 20.75
N HIS A 974 8.81 0.84 20.08
CA HIS A 974 8.12 0.44 18.85
C HIS A 974 6.66 0.11 19.10
N LEU A 975 6.36 -0.72 20.09
CA LEU A 975 4.99 -1.06 20.47
C LEU A 975 4.21 0.20 20.86
N SER A 976 4.78 1.10 21.65
CA SER A 976 4.14 2.38 21.99
C SER A 976 3.90 3.26 20.76
N THR A 977 4.86 3.34 19.83
CA THR A 977 4.69 4.08 18.57
C THR A 977 3.56 3.47 17.74
N GLY A 978 3.50 2.14 17.63
CA GLY A 978 2.46 1.44 16.88
C GLY A 978 1.07 1.55 17.52
N CYS A 979 0.96 1.49 18.85
CA CYS A 979 -0.30 1.77 19.53
C CYS A 979 -0.79 3.20 19.28
N ASN A 980 0.11 4.19 19.28
CA ASN A 980 -0.25 5.57 18.97
C ASN A 980 -0.70 5.73 17.51
N TRP A 981 -0.03 5.06 16.57
CA TRP A 981 -0.40 5.08 15.15
C TRP A 981 -1.77 4.43 14.92
N LEU A 982 -1.99 3.24 15.49
CA LEU A 982 -3.23 2.47 15.34
C LEU A 982 -4.37 2.95 16.25
N ARG A 983 -4.12 3.92 17.15
CA ARG A 983 -5.06 4.29 18.21
C ARG A 983 -6.49 4.52 17.72
N HIS A 984 -6.64 5.30 16.66
CA HIS A 984 -7.95 5.65 16.12
C HIS A 984 -8.61 4.48 15.37
N TYR A 985 -7.82 3.68 14.66
CA TYR A 985 -8.27 2.44 14.04
C TYR A 985 -8.75 1.42 15.08
N LEU A 986 -8.02 1.23 16.18
CA LEU A 986 -8.36 0.30 17.26
C LEU A 986 -9.63 0.71 18.02
N ILE A 987 -9.93 2.01 18.10
CA ILE A 987 -11.17 2.52 18.68
C ILE A 987 -12.39 2.03 17.90
N THR A 988 -12.32 2.02 16.56
CA THR A 988 -13.41 1.58 15.69
C THR A 988 -13.40 0.06 15.43
N HIS A 989 -12.31 -0.63 15.77
CA HIS A 989 -12.13 -2.07 15.63
C HIS A 989 -11.82 -2.72 17.00
N PRO A 990 -12.78 -2.72 17.95
CA PRO A 990 -12.51 -3.14 19.31
C PRO A 990 -12.09 -4.61 19.45
N LYS A 991 -12.52 -5.50 18.55
CA LYS A 991 -12.06 -6.91 18.50
C LYS A 991 -10.57 -7.03 18.19
N GLU A 992 -9.99 -6.06 17.49
CA GLU A 992 -8.54 -5.97 17.26
C GLU A 992 -7.81 -5.41 18.47
N LEU A 993 -8.42 -4.42 19.16
CA LEU A 993 -7.91 -3.89 20.42
C LEU A 993 -7.87 -4.95 21.53
N GLU A 994 -8.84 -5.88 21.57
CA GLU A 994 -8.84 -7.00 22.51
C GLU A 994 -7.60 -7.89 22.37
N LYS A 995 -7.11 -8.09 21.14
CA LYS A 995 -5.92 -8.93 20.84
C LYS A 995 -4.60 -8.22 21.21
N LEU A 996 -4.59 -6.89 21.24
CA LEU A 996 -3.42 -6.06 21.51
C LEU A 996 -3.46 -5.46 22.92
N SER A 997 -3.20 -6.29 23.94
CA SER A 997 -3.15 -5.87 25.34
C SER A 997 -2.18 -4.71 25.60
N VAL A 998 -1.09 -4.59 24.83
CA VAL A 998 -0.12 -3.48 24.95
C VAL A 998 -0.70 -2.12 24.59
N CYS A 999 -1.82 -2.07 23.85
CA CYS A 999 -2.49 -0.84 23.43
C CYS A 999 -3.74 -0.50 24.25
N GLN A 1000 -4.07 -1.30 25.27
CA GLN A 1000 -5.27 -1.14 26.09
C GLN A 1000 -5.12 -0.09 27.19
N ASP A 1001 -4.85 1.17 26.81
CA ASP A 1001 -4.90 2.27 27.77
C ASP A 1001 -6.35 2.67 28.09
N LYS A 1002 -6.57 3.21 29.30
CA LYS A 1002 -7.91 3.55 29.81
C LYS A 1002 -8.68 4.47 28.86
N SER A 1003 -8.02 5.42 28.21
CA SER A 1003 -8.70 6.38 27.33
C SER A 1003 -9.13 5.75 26.01
N THR A 1004 -8.31 4.86 25.45
CA THR A 1004 -8.64 4.11 24.23
C THR A 1004 -9.77 3.10 24.49
N LEU A 1005 -9.73 2.37 25.62
CA LEU A 1005 -10.79 1.43 26.01
C LEU A 1005 -12.15 2.13 26.18
N ILE A 1006 -12.20 3.27 26.88
CA ILE A 1006 -13.44 4.04 27.07
C ILE A 1006 -13.97 4.52 25.71
N ALA A 1007 -13.11 4.99 24.82
CA ALA A 1007 -13.50 5.44 23.48
C ALA A 1007 -13.99 4.29 22.57
N ALA A 1008 -13.47 3.08 22.74
CA ALA A 1008 -13.84 1.90 21.97
C ALA A 1008 -15.12 1.21 22.48
N ALA A 1009 -15.48 1.37 23.76
CA ALA A 1009 -16.63 0.70 24.37
C ALA A 1009 -17.98 0.92 23.64
N PRO A 1010 -18.32 2.13 23.13
CA PRO A 1010 -19.53 2.33 22.32
C PRO A 1010 -19.57 1.48 21.04
N PHE A 1011 -18.41 1.20 20.42
CA PHE A 1011 -18.33 0.37 19.23
C PHE A 1011 -18.59 -1.10 19.55
N LEU A 1012 -18.10 -1.61 20.70
CA LEU A 1012 -18.47 -2.95 21.19
C LEU A 1012 -19.97 -3.08 21.46
N VAL A 1013 -20.62 -2.02 21.95
CA VAL A 1013 -22.09 -2.03 22.09
C VAL A 1013 -22.73 -2.18 20.72
N LYS A 1014 -22.27 -1.45 19.70
CA LYS A 1014 -22.83 -1.57 18.35
C LYS A 1014 -22.61 -2.96 17.75
N ASP A 1015 -21.44 -3.56 17.96
CA ASP A 1015 -21.13 -4.94 17.54
C ASP A 1015 -22.06 -5.94 18.24
N GLY A 1016 -22.23 -5.82 19.56
CA GLY A 1016 -23.13 -6.67 20.32
C GLY A 1016 -24.59 -6.54 19.89
N GLU A 1017 -25.05 -5.34 19.53
CA GLU A 1017 -26.39 -5.17 18.97
C GLU A 1017 -26.53 -5.84 17.58
N ALA A 1018 -25.49 -5.79 16.74
CA ALA A 1018 -25.51 -6.45 15.44
C ALA A 1018 -25.50 -7.98 15.57
N GLU A 1019 -24.69 -8.52 16.48
CA GLU A 1019 -24.64 -9.95 16.83
C GLU A 1019 -26.00 -10.44 17.35
N ALA A 1020 -26.63 -9.68 18.24
CA ALA A 1020 -27.95 -10.02 18.78
C ALA A 1020 -29.02 -10.08 17.67
N ARG A 1021 -29.03 -9.09 16.77
CA ARG A 1021 -29.95 -9.08 15.62
C ARG A 1021 -29.69 -10.21 14.62
N ALA A 1022 -28.46 -10.71 14.56
CA ALA A 1022 -28.10 -11.87 13.74
C ALA A 1022 -28.40 -13.22 14.42
N GLY A 1023 -28.86 -13.21 15.68
CA GLY A 1023 -29.20 -14.41 16.45
C GLY A 1023 -28.05 -14.97 17.30
N TYR A 1024 -26.90 -14.30 17.34
CA TYR A 1024 -25.72 -14.66 18.14
C TYR A 1024 -25.82 -14.05 19.55
N THR A 1025 -26.81 -14.50 20.32
CA THR A 1025 -27.15 -13.88 21.62
C THR A 1025 -26.04 -14.02 22.66
N GLN A 1026 -25.27 -15.12 22.64
CA GLN A 1026 -24.19 -15.32 23.62
C GLN A 1026 -22.99 -14.40 23.33
N GLU A 1027 -22.63 -14.29 22.06
CA GLU A 1027 -21.59 -13.40 21.54
C GLU A 1027 -21.96 -11.94 21.82
N ALA A 1028 -23.21 -11.56 21.58
CA ALA A 1028 -23.73 -10.23 21.90
C ALA A 1028 -23.58 -9.88 23.39
N VAL A 1029 -23.95 -10.80 24.28
CA VAL A 1029 -23.79 -10.63 25.73
C VAL A 1029 -22.31 -10.48 26.10
N ALA A 1030 -21.42 -11.25 25.47
CA ALA A 1030 -19.98 -11.14 25.68
C ALA A 1030 -19.46 -9.74 25.26
N SER A 1031 -19.81 -9.29 24.05
CA SER A 1031 -19.45 -7.96 23.51
C SER A 1031 -19.93 -6.83 24.43
N PHE A 1032 -21.18 -6.88 24.89
CA PHE A 1032 -21.72 -5.89 25.82
C PHE A 1032 -21.05 -5.92 27.20
N ASN A 1033 -20.74 -7.10 27.74
CA ASN A 1033 -20.04 -7.22 29.02
C ASN A 1033 -18.61 -6.67 28.91
N THR A 1034 -17.92 -6.90 27.79
CA THR A 1034 -16.62 -6.27 27.54
C THR A 1034 -16.75 -4.75 27.44
N ALA A 1035 -17.79 -4.23 26.78
CA ALA A 1035 -18.06 -2.80 26.74
C ALA A 1035 -18.26 -2.20 28.14
N LEU A 1036 -19.04 -2.86 29.01
CA LEU A 1036 -19.22 -2.46 30.41
C LEU A 1036 -17.91 -2.51 31.23
N LYS A 1037 -17.05 -3.50 30.97
CA LYS A 1037 -15.73 -3.58 31.58
C LYS A 1037 -14.84 -2.40 31.17
N TRP A 1038 -14.90 -1.99 29.91
CA TRP A 1038 -14.09 -0.89 29.36
C TRP A 1038 -14.65 0.49 29.75
N SER A 1039 -15.97 0.61 29.86
CA SER A 1039 -16.66 1.83 30.29
C SER A 1039 -17.81 1.49 31.27
N PRO A 1040 -17.53 1.45 32.59
CA PRO A 1040 -18.52 1.08 33.61
C PRO A 1040 -19.73 2.02 33.70
N ASN A 1041 -19.65 3.21 33.12
CA ASN A 1041 -20.73 4.20 33.13
C ASN A 1041 -21.79 3.96 32.04
N LEU A 1042 -21.65 2.91 31.21
CA LEU A 1042 -22.65 2.56 30.21
C LEU A 1042 -23.93 2.07 30.87
N ASN A 1043 -25.05 2.75 30.61
CA ASN A 1043 -26.37 2.31 31.05
C ASN A 1043 -26.93 1.25 30.09
N LEU A 1044 -26.44 0.01 30.15
CA LEU A 1044 -27.12 -1.14 29.54
C LEU A 1044 -27.11 -2.38 30.42
N ASN A 1045 -28.19 -3.16 30.30
CA ASN A 1045 -28.28 -4.51 30.83
C ASN A 1045 -27.91 -5.51 29.73
N ALA A 1046 -26.73 -6.11 29.92
CA ALA A 1046 -26.16 -7.26 29.22
C ALA A 1046 -27.15 -8.13 28.45
N LYS A 1047 -27.72 -9.03 29.25
CA LYS A 1047 -28.57 -10.12 28.84
C LYS A 1047 -29.90 -9.62 28.28
N LYS A 1048 -30.51 -8.66 28.97
CA LYS A 1048 -31.82 -8.12 28.57
C LYS A 1048 -31.79 -7.54 27.16
N LYS A 1049 -30.79 -6.69 26.87
CA LYS A 1049 -30.69 -6.03 25.56
C LYS A 1049 -30.42 -7.03 24.42
N ALA A 1050 -29.59 -8.05 24.66
CA ALA A 1050 -29.35 -9.11 23.68
C ALA A 1050 -30.61 -9.94 23.40
N GLU A 1051 -31.35 -10.32 24.45
CA GLU A 1051 -32.60 -11.08 24.33
C GLU A 1051 -33.71 -10.29 23.61
N GLU A 1052 -33.87 -9.00 23.92
CA GLU A 1052 -34.84 -8.12 23.26
C GLU A 1052 -34.56 -8.01 21.75
N LEU A 1053 -33.31 -7.76 21.35
CA LEU A 1053 -32.93 -7.64 19.93
C LEU A 1053 -33.02 -8.96 19.16
N ALA A 1054 -32.61 -10.08 19.76
CA ALA A 1054 -32.73 -11.40 19.14
C ALA A 1054 -34.22 -11.79 18.95
N LYS A 1055 -35.07 -11.48 19.94
CA LYS A 1055 -36.51 -11.68 19.84
C LYS A 1055 -37.12 -10.80 18.74
N ALA A 1056 -36.71 -9.53 18.64
CA ALA A 1056 -37.14 -8.62 17.59
C ALA A 1056 -36.82 -9.17 16.19
N ALA A 1057 -35.59 -9.67 16.00
CA ALA A 1057 -35.15 -10.26 14.73
C ALA A 1057 -35.93 -11.54 14.37
N SER A 1058 -36.18 -12.41 15.35
CA SER A 1058 -37.01 -13.61 15.14
C SER A 1058 -38.44 -13.26 14.74
N LEU A 1059 -39.04 -12.26 15.40
CA LEU A 1059 -40.38 -11.78 15.06
C LEU A 1059 -40.39 -11.15 13.67
N PHE A 1060 -39.37 -10.36 13.33
CA PHE A 1060 -39.26 -9.79 11.99
C PHE A 1060 -39.23 -10.88 10.90
N LYS A 1061 -38.40 -11.91 11.07
CA LYS A 1061 -38.34 -13.04 10.12
C LYS A 1061 -39.67 -13.78 10.01
N GLN A 1062 -40.34 -14.03 11.13
CA GLN A 1062 -41.68 -14.64 11.13
C GLN A 1062 -42.69 -13.75 10.39
N GLY A 1063 -42.61 -12.44 10.54
CA GLY A 1063 -43.41 -11.48 9.77
C GLY A 1063 -43.12 -11.55 8.27
N GLU A 1064 -41.85 -11.63 7.87
CA GLU A 1064 -41.45 -11.79 6.47
C GLU A 1064 -41.98 -13.10 5.85
N GLU A 1065 -41.90 -14.22 6.56
CA GLU A 1065 -42.44 -15.51 6.12
C GLU A 1065 -43.96 -15.44 5.89
N LEU A 1066 -44.69 -14.75 6.77
CA LEU A 1066 -46.13 -14.50 6.60
C LEU A 1066 -46.42 -13.62 5.38
N VAL A 1067 -45.63 -12.56 5.15
CA VAL A 1067 -45.75 -11.72 3.95
C VAL A 1067 -45.46 -12.52 2.67
N GLN A 1068 -44.45 -13.38 2.69
CA GLN A 1068 -44.12 -14.25 1.55
C GLN A 1068 -45.25 -15.23 1.24
N ALA A 1069 -45.93 -15.75 2.27
CA ALA A 1069 -47.11 -16.60 2.16
C ALA A 1069 -48.41 -15.84 1.80
N ASP A 1070 -48.31 -14.60 1.32
CA ASP A 1070 -49.42 -13.69 0.99
C ASP A 1070 -50.34 -13.35 2.20
N ASN A 1071 -49.92 -13.61 3.46
CA ASN A 1071 -50.69 -13.35 4.68
C ASN A 1071 -50.28 -12.03 5.36
N ILE A 1072 -50.69 -10.90 4.77
CA ILE A 1072 -50.36 -9.56 5.28
C ILE A 1072 -50.98 -9.29 6.66
N ASP A 1073 -52.25 -9.63 6.85
CA ASP A 1073 -52.96 -9.34 8.10
C ASP A 1073 -52.39 -10.14 9.28
N GLY A 1074 -51.92 -11.37 9.04
CA GLY A 1074 -51.19 -12.16 10.03
C GLY A 1074 -49.80 -11.59 10.35
N ALA A 1075 -49.12 -10.96 9.38
CA ALA A 1075 -47.77 -10.41 9.56
C ALA A 1075 -47.76 -9.12 10.41
N VAL A 1076 -48.80 -8.29 10.33
CA VAL A 1076 -48.91 -6.99 11.03
C VAL A 1076 -48.70 -7.08 12.55
N PRO A 1077 -49.42 -7.92 13.32
CA PRO A 1077 -49.23 -8.01 14.78
C PRO A 1077 -47.83 -8.54 15.15
N VAL A 1078 -47.25 -9.38 14.30
CA VAL A 1078 -45.87 -9.89 14.48
C VAL A 1078 -44.87 -8.75 14.27
N PHE A 1079 -45.03 -7.94 13.23
CA PHE A 1079 -44.21 -6.75 13.00
C PHE A 1079 -44.38 -5.67 14.08
N GLN A 1080 -45.59 -5.46 14.62
CA GLN A 1080 -45.79 -4.57 15.77
C GLN A 1080 -45.02 -5.06 17.00
N SER A 1081 -45.06 -6.36 17.26
CA SER A 1081 -44.31 -6.97 18.36
C SER A 1081 -42.80 -6.85 18.14
N ALA A 1082 -42.32 -6.98 16.90
CA ALA A 1082 -40.92 -6.74 16.55
C ALA A 1082 -40.51 -5.28 16.81
N LEU A 1083 -41.33 -4.32 16.39
CA LEU A 1083 -41.08 -2.87 16.56
C LEU A 1083 -41.06 -2.43 18.02
N GLN A 1084 -41.87 -3.04 18.88
CA GLN A 1084 -41.83 -2.76 20.32
C GLN A 1084 -40.48 -3.15 20.95
N GLN A 1085 -39.82 -4.16 20.40
CA GLN A 1085 -38.52 -4.65 20.88
C GLN A 1085 -37.35 -3.91 20.19
N ASP A 1086 -37.48 -3.60 18.90
CA ASP A 1086 -36.48 -2.85 18.13
C ASP A 1086 -37.15 -1.86 17.16
N PRO A 1087 -37.29 -0.58 17.56
CA PRO A 1087 -37.84 0.47 16.70
C PRO A 1087 -37.03 0.70 15.41
N SER A 1088 -35.77 0.26 15.33
CA SER A 1088 -34.96 0.44 14.11
C SER A 1088 -35.43 -0.40 12.92
N LEU A 1089 -36.39 -1.32 13.13
CA LEU A 1089 -36.98 -2.16 12.10
C LEU A 1089 -38.03 -1.45 11.23
N GLU A 1090 -38.47 -0.23 11.58
CA GLU A 1090 -39.52 0.51 10.87
C GLU A 1090 -39.30 0.55 9.35
N THR A 1091 -38.10 0.96 8.92
CA THR A 1091 -37.79 1.08 7.48
C THR A 1091 -37.77 -0.27 6.76
N LYS A 1092 -37.29 -1.33 7.42
CA LYS A 1092 -37.24 -2.68 6.82
C LYS A 1092 -38.65 -3.24 6.64
N ILE A 1093 -39.51 -3.06 7.65
CA ILE A 1093 -40.90 -3.52 7.62
C ILE A 1093 -41.67 -2.81 6.50
N VAL A 1094 -41.51 -1.50 6.37
CA VAL A 1094 -42.14 -0.73 5.29
C VAL A 1094 -41.65 -1.21 3.92
N ALA A 1095 -40.34 -1.45 3.76
CA ALA A 1095 -39.78 -1.94 2.50
C ALA A 1095 -40.36 -3.30 2.11
N VAL A 1096 -40.39 -4.27 3.03
CA VAL A 1096 -40.95 -5.62 2.79
C VAL A 1096 -42.41 -5.55 2.36
N LEU A 1097 -43.24 -4.78 3.08
CA LEU A 1097 -44.67 -4.65 2.78
C LEU A 1097 -44.92 -3.89 1.46
N THR A 1098 -44.13 -2.85 1.18
CA THR A 1098 -44.25 -2.06 -0.06
C THR A 1098 -43.84 -2.88 -1.27
N GLN A 1099 -42.72 -3.62 -1.18
CA GLN A 1099 -42.27 -4.54 -2.22
C GLN A 1099 -43.33 -5.59 -2.53
N LYS A 1100 -43.89 -6.24 -1.50
CA LYS A 1100 -44.97 -7.21 -1.67
C LYS A 1100 -46.23 -6.58 -2.26
N GLY A 1101 -46.56 -5.36 -1.84
CA GLY A 1101 -47.64 -4.57 -2.43
C GLY A 1101 -47.44 -4.35 -3.93
N GLY A 1102 -46.21 -4.05 -4.37
CA GLY A 1102 -45.85 -3.96 -5.79
C GLY A 1102 -46.08 -5.27 -6.55
N GLU A 1103 -45.63 -6.41 -6.00
CA GLU A 1103 -45.88 -7.74 -6.59
C GLU A 1103 -47.38 -8.04 -6.74
N PHE A 1104 -48.20 -7.64 -5.77
CA PHE A 1104 -49.65 -7.79 -5.85
C PHE A 1104 -50.26 -6.93 -6.95
N VAL A 1105 -49.75 -5.72 -7.19
CA VAL A 1105 -50.17 -4.88 -8.33
C VAL A 1105 -49.85 -5.57 -9.65
N GLU A 1106 -48.66 -6.14 -9.82
CA GLU A 1106 -48.27 -6.88 -11.03
C GLU A 1106 -49.15 -8.11 -11.28
N LYS A 1107 -49.55 -8.82 -10.22
CA LYS A 1107 -50.44 -9.99 -10.27
C LYS A 1107 -51.93 -9.63 -10.37
N GLY A 1108 -52.28 -8.34 -10.37
CA GLY A 1108 -53.66 -7.87 -10.40
C GLY A 1108 -54.46 -8.07 -9.09
N LYS A 1109 -53.79 -8.39 -7.98
CA LYS A 1109 -54.37 -8.57 -6.63
C LYS A 1109 -54.48 -7.23 -5.89
N PHE A 1110 -55.32 -6.31 -6.39
CA PHE A 1110 -55.40 -4.94 -5.88
C PHE A 1110 -55.89 -4.78 -4.43
N PRO A 1111 -56.89 -5.53 -3.93
CA PRO A 1111 -57.28 -5.46 -2.52
C PRO A 1111 -56.11 -5.78 -1.57
N GLU A 1112 -55.32 -6.81 -1.90
CA GLU A 1112 -54.14 -7.23 -1.16
C GLU A 1112 -53.01 -6.19 -1.26
N ALA A 1113 -52.81 -5.61 -2.44
CA ALA A 1113 -51.87 -4.50 -2.63
C ALA A 1113 -52.24 -3.31 -1.73
N ILE A 1114 -53.50 -2.84 -1.78
CA ILE A 1114 -53.97 -1.72 -0.97
C ILE A 1114 -53.78 -2.01 0.52
N SER A 1115 -54.08 -3.24 0.96
CA SER A 1115 -53.84 -3.66 2.34
C SER A 1115 -52.36 -3.54 2.70
N ALA A 1116 -51.46 -4.10 1.90
CA ALA A 1116 -50.01 -4.06 2.14
C ALA A 1116 -49.47 -2.62 2.28
N TYR A 1117 -49.80 -1.73 1.33
CA TYR A 1117 -49.38 -0.32 1.38
C TYR A 1117 -49.96 0.43 2.59
N THR A 1118 -51.23 0.18 2.92
CA THR A 1118 -51.90 0.85 4.05
C THR A 1118 -51.31 0.39 5.38
N LYS A 1119 -51.08 -0.93 5.53
CA LYS A 1119 -50.48 -1.51 6.73
C LYS A 1119 -49.02 -1.06 6.92
N ALA A 1120 -48.25 -0.95 5.83
CA ALA A 1120 -46.90 -0.41 5.87
C ALA A 1120 -46.88 1.00 6.49
N GLN A 1121 -47.75 1.90 6.01
CA GLN A 1121 -47.85 3.25 6.54
C GLN A 1121 -48.38 3.29 8.00
N GLN A 1122 -49.29 2.38 8.37
CA GLN A 1122 -49.80 2.29 9.74
C GLN A 1122 -48.73 1.84 10.74
N LEU A 1123 -47.88 0.89 10.35
CA LEU A 1123 -46.82 0.36 11.19
C LEU A 1123 -45.70 1.37 11.45
N ALA A 1124 -45.35 2.18 10.44
CA ALA A 1124 -44.33 3.21 10.56
C ALA A 1124 -44.80 4.53 9.91
N PRO A 1125 -45.60 5.36 10.62
CA PRO A 1125 -46.16 6.59 10.07
C PRO A 1125 -45.12 7.62 9.64
N LYS A 1126 -43.91 7.56 10.21
CA LYS A 1126 -42.80 8.49 9.93
C LYS A 1126 -41.92 8.05 8.75
N VAL A 1127 -42.06 6.80 8.30
CA VAL A 1127 -41.30 6.29 7.14
C VAL A 1127 -42.14 6.54 5.89
N GLU A 1128 -41.57 7.28 4.96
CA GLU A 1128 -42.22 7.56 3.68
C GLU A 1128 -42.05 6.37 2.72
N ILE A 1129 -43.17 5.96 2.10
CA ILE A 1129 -43.18 5.08 0.93
C ILE A 1129 -42.88 5.95 -0.29
N ASP A 1130 -42.00 5.46 -1.17
CA ASP A 1130 -41.57 6.23 -2.33
C ASP A 1130 -42.73 6.56 -3.29
N ALA A 1131 -42.58 7.68 -3.99
CA ALA A 1131 -43.64 8.20 -4.86
C ALA A 1131 -43.96 7.27 -6.04
N GLU A 1132 -43.00 6.48 -6.53
CA GLU A 1132 -43.23 5.60 -7.68
C GLU A 1132 -44.09 4.39 -7.30
N SER A 1133 -43.87 3.84 -6.11
CA SER A 1133 -44.71 2.79 -5.53
C SER A 1133 -46.17 3.27 -5.34
N TRP A 1134 -46.37 4.49 -4.83
CA TRP A 1134 -47.72 5.10 -4.77
C TRP A 1134 -48.33 5.37 -6.15
N ASN A 1135 -47.53 5.86 -7.11
CA ASN A 1135 -47.97 6.10 -8.48
C ASN A 1135 -48.41 4.81 -9.16
N THR A 1136 -47.65 3.74 -8.97
CA THR A 1136 -47.90 2.41 -9.54
C THR A 1136 -49.22 1.86 -9.04
N LEU A 1137 -49.44 1.89 -7.71
CA LEU A 1137 -50.72 1.49 -7.12
C LEU A 1137 -51.88 2.35 -7.64
N CYS A 1138 -51.71 3.68 -7.67
CA CYS A 1138 -52.71 4.62 -8.15
C CYS A 1138 -53.11 4.33 -9.61
N ARG A 1139 -52.13 4.23 -10.51
CA ARG A 1139 -52.37 4.10 -11.94
C ARG A 1139 -52.96 2.73 -12.28
N GLN A 1140 -52.30 1.66 -11.84
CA GLN A 1140 -52.73 0.30 -12.16
C GLN A 1140 -54.07 -0.04 -11.51
N GLY A 1141 -54.29 0.37 -10.26
CA GLY A 1141 -55.57 0.18 -9.59
C GLY A 1141 -56.71 0.93 -10.30
N SER A 1142 -56.43 2.13 -10.80
CA SER A 1142 -57.41 2.90 -11.58
C SER A 1142 -57.78 2.19 -12.89
N LEU A 1143 -56.79 1.63 -13.61
CA LEU A 1143 -57.03 0.89 -14.85
C LEU A 1143 -57.84 -0.40 -14.63
N GLN A 1144 -57.72 -1.01 -13.46
CA GLN A 1144 -58.31 -2.33 -13.14
C GLN A 1144 -59.61 -2.25 -12.32
N LYS A 1145 -60.35 -1.13 -12.43
CA LYS A 1145 -61.66 -0.86 -11.78
C LYS A 1145 -61.61 -0.55 -10.27
N TYR A 1146 -60.44 -0.39 -9.67
CA TYR A 1146 -60.26 -0.03 -8.25
C TYR A 1146 -59.99 1.48 -8.04
N ALA A 1147 -60.37 2.33 -9.00
CA ALA A 1147 -60.07 3.77 -8.99
C ALA A 1147 -60.55 4.50 -7.71
N LYS A 1148 -61.63 4.04 -7.08
CA LYS A 1148 -62.13 4.60 -5.81
C LYS A 1148 -61.23 4.20 -4.65
N ASP A 1149 -60.81 2.93 -4.63
CA ASP A 1149 -60.06 2.34 -3.51
C ASP A 1149 -58.59 2.80 -3.49
N VAL A 1150 -58.00 3.12 -4.65
CA VAL A 1150 -56.62 3.64 -4.75
C VAL A 1150 -56.52 5.17 -4.74
N MET A 1151 -57.63 5.89 -4.57
CA MET A 1151 -57.62 7.37 -4.62
C MET A 1151 -56.68 7.98 -3.58
N PHE A 1152 -56.59 7.39 -2.38
CA PHE A 1152 -55.67 7.87 -1.34
C PHE A 1152 -54.19 7.79 -1.79
N ALA A 1153 -53.82 6.75 -2.55
CA ALA A 1153 -52.49 6.60 -3.13
C ALA A 1153 -52.25 7.68 -4.21
N CYS A 1154 -53.27 7.95 -5.02
CA CYS A 1154 -53.24 9.03 -6.02
C CYS A 1154 -53.10 10.43 -5.40
N GLU A 1155 -53.70 10.66 -4.24
CA GLU A 1155 -53.55 11.92 -3.51
C GLU A 1155 -52.17 12.04 -2.88
N LYS A 1156 -51.65 10.97 -2.27
CA LYS A 1156 -50.30 10.95 -1.69
C LYS A 1156 -49.21 11.21 -2.72
N VAL A 1157 -49.28 10.56 -3.89
CA VAL A 1157 -48.25 10.74 -4.92
C VAL A 1157 -48.23 12.17 -5.47
N VAL A 1158 -49.40 12.79 -5.65
CA VAL A 1158 -49.46 14.19 -6.09
C VAL A 1158 -49.08 15.16 -4.96
N ALA A 1159 -49.33 14.83 -3.69
CA ALA A 1159 -48.80 15.62 -2.57
C ALA A 1159 -47.27 15.56 -2.52
N TYR A 1160 -46.67 14.43 -2.89
CA TYR A 1160 -45.22 14.25 -2.96
C TYR A 1160 -44.56 15.16 -4.00
N ASN A 1161 -45.17 15.29 -5.17
CA ASN A 1161 -44.74 16.24 -6.19
C ASN A 1161 -45.94 16.75 -7.00
N PRO A 1162 -46.54 17.89 -6.60
CA PRO A 1162 -47.72 18.44 -7.26
C PRO A 1162 -47.48 18.80 -8.72
N GLU A 1163 -46.22 19.02 -9.07
CA GLU A 1163 -45.80 19.51 -10.37
C GLU A 1163 -45.44 18.40 -11.36
N TYR A 1164 -45.26 17.14 -10.90
CA TYR A 1164 -44.87 16.04 -11.78
C TYR A 1164 -46.04 15.55 -12.62
N ARG A 1165 -45.86 15.59 -13.94
CA ARG A 1165 -46.94 15.36 -14.91
C ARG A 1165 -47.56 13.96 -14.77
N LEU A 1166 -46.76 12.91 -14.59
CA LEU A 1166 -47.27 11.54 -14.55
C LEU A 1166 -48.15 11.27 -13.32
N TYR A 1167 -47.83 11.87 -12.17
CA TYR A 1167 -48.64 11.72 -10.95
C TYR A 1167 -50.00 12.38 -11.10
N ARG A 1168 -50.01 13.57 -11.71
CA ARG A 1168 -51.25 14.27 -12.09
C ARG A 1168 -52.06 13.45 -13.09
N ASP A 1169 -51.41 12.84 -14.07
CA ASP A 1169 -52.07 11.99 -15.06
C ASP A 1169 -52.77 10.79 -14.42
N SER A 1170 -52.06 10.04 -13.57
CA SER A 1170 -52.59 8.90 -12.82
C SER A 1170 -53.76 9.29 -11.92
N ARG A 1171 -53.66 10.42 -11.20
CA ARG A 1171 -54.76 10.92 -10.36
C ARG A 1171 -55.93 11.45 -11.19
N GLY A 1172 -55.66 12.10 -12.32
CA GLY A 1172 -56.67 12.58 -13.25
C GLY A 1172 -57.51 11.44 -13.81
N LEU A 1173 -56.84 10.34 -14.16
CA LEU A 1173 -57.49 9.08 -14.55
C LEU A 1173 -58.37 8.52 -13.43
N ALA A 1174 -57.84 8.40 -12.22
CA ALA A 1174 -58.60 7.94 -11.05
C ALA A 1174 -59.84 8.82 -10.80
N ARG A 1175 -59.68 10.14 -10.87
CA ARG A 1175 -60.75 11.14 -10.68
C ARG A 1175 -61.82 11.06 -11.77
N ALA A 1176 -61.42 10.86 -13.02
CA ALA A 1176 -62.35 10.66 -14.12
C ALA A 1176 -63.22 9.42 -13.87
N LEU A 1177 -62.60 8.31 -13.48
CA LEU A 1177 -63.29 7.03 -13.25
C LEU A 1177 -64.17 7.01 -11.99
N THR A 1178 -63.89 7.88 -11.02
CA THR A 1178 -64.67 8.05 -9.78
C THR A 1178 -65.72 9.16 -9.85
N GLY A 1179 -65.81 9.90 -10.96
CA GLY A 1179 -66.82 10.93 -11.18
C GLY A 1179 -66.43 12.34 -10.70
N ASN A 1180 -65.19 12.57 -10.26
CA ASN A 1180 -64.66 13.92 -10.00
C ASN A 1180 -64.20 14.58 -11.31
N ILE A 1181 -65.18 14.94 -12.16
CA ILE A 1181 -64.96 15.46 -13.52
C ILE A 1181 -64.12 16.75 -13.50
N LYS A 1182 -64.44 17.68 -12.58
CA LYS A 1182 -63.73 18.97 -12.48
C LYS A 1182 -62.26 18.77 -12.11
N GLY A 1183 -61.97 17.92 -11.13
CA GLY A 1183 -60.61 17.61 -10.72
C GLY A 1183 -59.82 16.82 -11.76
N ALA A 1184 -60.47 15.92 -12.52
CA ALA A 1184 -59.84 15.19 -13.61
C ALA A 1184 -59.44 16.11 -14.76
N ILE A 1185 -60.30 17.06 -15.14
CA ILE A 1185 -59.99 18.06 -16.17
C ILE A 1185 -58.78 18.91 -15.76
N ASP A 1186 -58.73 19.39 -14.51
CA ASP A 1186 -57.60 20.18 -13.98
C ASP A 1186 -56.27 19.42 -14.07
N ASP A 1187 -56.27 18.15 -13.65
CA ASP A 1187 -55.09 17.29 -13.68
C ASP A 1187 -54.62 17.01 -15.12
N PHE A 1188 -55.55 16.72 -16.06
CA PHE A 1188 -55.21 16.51 -17.46
C PHE A 1188 -54.77 17.79 -18.18
N GLN A 1189 -55.36 18.94 -17.86
CA GLN A 1189 -54.90 20.24 -18.39
C GLN A 1189 -53.48 20.53 -17.94
N THR A 1190 -53.18 20.28 -16.66
CA THR A 1190 -51.82 20.41 -16.12
C THR A 1190 -50.85 19.45 -16.79
N TYR A 1191 -51.27 18.21 -17.06
CA TYR A 1191 -50.47 17.23 -17.81
C TYR A 1191 -50.16 17.71 -19.24
N ILE A 1192 -51.16 18.19 -19.98
CA ILE A 1192 -51.01 18.67 -21.36
C ILE A 1192 -50.04 19.84 -21.47
N VAL A 1193 -50.06 20.77 -20.50
CA VAL A 1193 -49.12 21.90 -20.48
C VAL A 1193 -47.67 21.45 -20.32
N LYS A 1194 -47.44 20.30 -19.66
CA LYS A 1194 -46.11 19.84 -19.23
C LYS A 1194 -45.55 18.64 -19.98
N THR A 1195 -46.36 17.96 -20.80
CA THR A 1195 -45.86 16.91 -21.70
C THR A 1195 -45.44 17.54 -23.03
N ASP A 1196 -44.50 16.93 -23.76
CA ASP A 1196 -44.14 17.33 -25.14
C ASP A 1196 -44.61 16.31 -26.17
N ASP A 1197 -45.12 15.16 -25.71
CA ASP A 1197 -45.59 14.09 -26.57
C ASP A 1197 -46.94 14.45 -27.22
N LYS A 1198 -46.94 14.56 -28.54
CA LYS A 1198 -48.10 14.99 -29.33
C LYS A 1198 -49.27 14.00 -29.26
N GLU A 1199 -48.97 12.72 -29.12
CA GLU A 1199 -49.98 11.66 -29.12
C GLU A 1199 -50.75 11.65 -27.80
N THR A 1200 -50.06 11.63 -26.66
CA THR A 1200 -50.70 11.72 -25.34
C THR A 1200 -51.35 13.08 -25.10
N LYS A 1201 -50.81 14.20 -25.63
CA LYS A 1201 -51.54 15.49 -25.62
C LYS A 1201 -52.89 15.37 -26.31
N SER A 1202 -52.90 14.82 -27.52
CA SER A 1202 -54.13 14.64 -28.30
C SER A 1202 -55.10 13.71 -27.58
N GLN A 1203 -54.60 12.64 -26.99
CA GLN A 1203 -55.40 11.71 -26.18
C GLN A 1203 -56.05 12.40 -24.97
N ARG A 1204 -55.28 13.13 -24.16
CA ARG A 1204 -55.82 13.83 -22.99
C ARG A 1204 -56.76 14.98 -23.36
N GLN A 1205 -56.57 15.63 -24.51
CA GLN A 1205 -57.53 16.60 -25.04
C GLN A 1205 -58.86 15.95 -25.42
N ARG A 1206 -58.84 14.76 -26.04
CA ARG A 1206 -60.05 13.97 -26.29
C ARG A 1206 -60.74 13.57 -24.98
N TRP A 1207 -59.99 13.14 -23.97
CA TRP A 1207 -60.52 12.83 -22.64
C TRP A 1207 -61.20 14.05 -22.00
N ILE A 1208 -60.57 15.22 -22.03
CA ILE A 1208 -61.17 16.46 -21.50
C ILE A 1208 -62.47 16.81 -22.25
N LYS A 1209 -62.50 16.68 -23.59
CA LYS A 1209 -63.71 16.94 -24.39
C LYS A 1209 -64.84 15.97 -24.01
N ALA A 1210 -64.53 14.69 -23.87
CA ALA A 1210 -65.48 13.67 -23.46
C ALA A 1210 -66.00 13.91 -22.03
N LEU A 1211 -65.13 14.25 -21.08
CA LEU A 1211 -65.48 14.61 -19.70
C LEU A 1211 -66.44 15.82 -19.64
N ARG A 1212 -66.18 16.87 -20.43
CA ARG A 1212 -67.06 18.06 -20.51
C ARG A 1212 -68.44 17.73 -21.08
N ALA A 1213 -68.53 16.74 -21.96
CA ALA A 1213 -69.77 16.26 -22.56
C ALA A 1213 -70.49 15.18 -21.72
N GLY A 1214 -69.95 14.83 -20.54
CA GLY A 1214 -70.50 13.75 -19.70
C GLY A 1214 -70.30 12.34 -20.26
N ASN A 1215 -69.50 12.15 -21.31
CA ASN A 1215 -69.29 10.87 -21.97
C ASN A 1215 -68.14 10.09 -21.32
N LEU A 1216 -68.39 9.54 -20.13
CA LEU A 1216 -67.43 8.72 -19.41
C LEU A 1216 -67.14 7.36 -20.09
N SER A 1217 -68.09 6.86 -20.87
CA SER A 1217 -67.98 5.60 -21.65
C SER A 1217 -66.83 5.66 -22.65
N PHE A 1218 -66.65 6.79 -23.34
CA PHE A 1218 -65.56 6.99 -24.29
C PHE A 1218 -64.17 6.79 -23.66
N ILE A 1219 -63.97 7.31 -22.44
CA ILE A 1219 -62.68 7.19 -21.74
C ILE A 1219 -62.45 5.73 -21.31
N ARG A 1220 -63.51 5.03 -20.87
CA ARG A 1220 -63.43 3.60 -20.52
C ARG A 1220 -63.14 2.72 -21.73
N GLU A 1221 -63.58 3.11 -22.93
CA GLU A 1221 -63.27 2.38 -24.18
C GLU A 1221 -61.84 2.64 -24.64
N GLU A 1222 -61.32 3.87 -24.50
CA GLU A 1222 -59.94 4.21 -24.89
C GLU A 1222 -58.89 3.66 -23.89
N ILE A 1223 -59.32 3.24 -22.70
CA ILE A 1223 -58.48 2.55 -21.69
C ILE A 1223 -58.38 1.04 -21.94
N LYS A 1224 -59.42 0.43 -22.52
CA LYS A 1224 -59.43 -1.00 -22.90
C LYS A 1224 -58.54 -1.23 -24.10
#